data_AF-A0AA94H8Z3-F1
#
_entry.id   AF-A0AA94H8Z3-F1
#
_cell.length_a   1.000
_cell.length_b   1.000
_cell.length_c   1.000
_cell.angle_alpha   90.00
_cell.angle_beta   90.00
_cell.angle_gamma   90.00
#
_symmetry.space_group_name_H-M   'P 1'
#
loop_
_entity.id
_entity.type
_entity.pdbx_description
1 polymer ?
#
loop_
_entity_poly.entity_id
_entity_poly.type
_entity_poly.pdbx_seq_one_letter_code
_entity_poly.pdbx_strand_id
1 'polypeptide(L)'
;MKKLLSVLLVLAMVPVALLVVITPMDSQKQYIFGLISIGILFLLGFSKKRSVSVIMVVMSALLSTRYIYFRLTQTLHFNSEIETLLGMGLFLAEVYVWVMLLLSYLQTVWPLKREIVQLPDDMSQWPTVDVYIPTYNEPLDVVRDTVLAAQCIDYPRDKMKIYLLDDGKRREFAVFAADVGVGYITRNDNAHAKAGNLNHAMKLTHGELICVFDCDHVATRIFLQATVGGFLKDPKLALVQTPHYFYSPDPFERNLSVGRNIPNEGSLFYGPIQQGNDNWNATFFCGSCAVIRRSALEEIGGFAVETVTEDAHTALKLQRLGWGTAFIDIPLAAGLATERLVLHVIQRTRWARGMTQIFRLDNPLLGRGLTFPQRLCYLSAMLYYQFALPRIAFLTAPLAYLLFNLNIIHSSATLVFSYALPHLFLAVFVNSRLNGRFRYSFWGEIYDIVLAFHIVLPTVVTMLFPKRGKFNVTDKGGLLNVGYFDFSVVRPHLIIAVLLAAGVVAGIVRACAHDYFGVDPRVIALNVGWGLYSLIFLLAAIAVARETRQTRKTIRIDVDIPVLIHYASGITSRSQTADLSMGGCRIVVPDDRHQSDEIEEIELLLQSGAIAIPVSIIASDAEYIRLMFDDIPLSRRRELVRVVLSRADAWIHPPKPQDNPFRSMLTIVRCVFDLFWLTWTSRRENRRLRAELAAKATSEEGSV
;
A
#
# COMPACT_ATOMS: atom_id res chain seq x y z
N MET A 1 30.17 27.73 -8.02
CA MET A 1 30.29 27.48 -9.49
C MET A 1 29.31 26.43 -10.01
N LYS A 2 29.29 25.17 -9.53
CA LYS A 2 28.37 24.12 -10.06
C LYS A 2 26.88 24.47 -9.90
N LYS A 3 26.42 24.94 -8.73
CA LYS A 3 25.01 25.36 -8.52
C LYS A 3 24.59 26.52 -9.44
N LEU A 4 25.46 27.52 -9.60
CA LEU A 4 25.21 28.68 -10.48
C LEU A 4 25.11 28.24 -11.95
N LEU A 5 26.01 27.38 -12.40
CA LEU A 5 25.98 26.81 -13.76
C LEU A 5 24.70 25.98 -13.99
N SER A 6 24.27 25.17 -13.03
CA SER A 6 23.02 24.42 -13.11
C SER A 6 21.80 25.34 -13.17
N VAL A 7 21.76 26.41 -12.38
CA VAL A 7 20.67 27.41 -12.41
C VAL A 7 20.64 28.13 -13.77
N LEU A 8 21.79 28.55 -14.29
CA LEU A 8 21.88 29.18 -15.61
C LEU A 8 21.45 28.24 -16.72
N LEU A 9 21.81 26.95 -16.65
CA LEU A 9 21.38 25.94 -17.62
C LEU A 9 19.86 25.73 -17.57
N VAL A 10 19.27 25.64 -16.37
CA VAL A 10 17.81 25.55 -16.21
C VAL A 10 17.14 26.78 -16.80
N LEU A 11 17.61 27.99 -16.49
CA LEU A 11 17.08 29.24 -17.05
C LEU A 11 17.18 29.29 -18.58
N ALA A 12 18.27 28.79 -19.16
CA ALA A 12 18.44 28.71 -20.61
C ALA A 12 17.51 27.68 -21.28
N MET A 13 17.15 26.60 -20.58
CA MET A 13 16.25 25.56 -21.10
C MET A 13 14.77 25.95 -20.99
N VAL A 14 14.40 26.87 -20.11
CA VAL A 14 13.00 27.30 -19.91
C VAL A 14 12.38 27.88 -21.20
N PRO A 15 13.01 28.81 -21.95
CA PRO A 15 12.45 29.31 -23.21
C PRO A 15 12.23 28.21 -24.25
N VAL A 16 13.14 27.24 -24.34
CA VAL A 16 13.03 26.10 -25.27
C VAL A 16 11.86 25.21 -24.87
N ALA A 17 11.73 24.89 -23.57
CA ALA A 17 10.61 24.12 -23.06
C ALA A 17 9.26 24.84 -23.30
N LEU A 18 9.21 26.15 -23.06
CA LEU A 18 8.03 26.96 -23.34
C LEU A 18 7.65 26.91 -24.82
N LEU A 19 8.62 27.07 -25.72
CA LEU A 19 8.38 26.98 -27.17
C LEU A 19 7.80 25.62 -27.56
N VAL A 20 8.34 24.51 -27.01
CA VAL A 20 7.78 23.17 -27.25
C VAL A 20 6.36 23.02 -26.70
N VAL A 21 6.03 23.65 -25.56
CA VAL A 21 4.68 23.56 -24.98
C VAL A 21 3.67 24.37 -25.76
N ILE A 22 3.98 25.63 -26.11
CA ILE A 22 2.99 26.58 -26.63
C ILE A 22 2.80 26.53 -28.14
N THR A 23 3.74 25.97 -28.91
CA THR A 23 3.66 25.98 -30.37
C THR A 23 2.43 25.20 -30.86
N PRO A 24 1.43 25.84 -31.50
CA PRO A 24 0.26 25.14 -32.00
C PRO A 24 0.64 24.23 -33.17
N MET A 25 0.06 23.03 -33.22
CA MET A 25 0.27 22.07 -34.30
C MET A 25 -1.07 21.49 -34.73
N ASP A 26 -1.25 21.31 -36.04
CA ASP A 26 -2.32 20.44 -36.54
C ASP A 26 -2.07 18.99 -36.11
N SER A 27 -3.07 18.14 -36.33
CA SER A 27 -2.99 16.74 -35.91
C SER A 27 -1.81 16.00 -36.53
N GLN A 28 -1.49 16.24 -37.81
CA GLN A 28 -0.43 15.53 -38.52
C GLN A 28 0.95 15.88 -37.97
N LYS A 29 1.26 17.17 -37.82
CA LYS A 29 2.54 17.64 -37.25
C LYS A 29 2.70 17.16 -35.81
N GLN A 30 1.63 17.20 -35.02
CA GLN A 30 1.65 16.73 -33.65
C GLN A 30 1.88 15.20 -33.57
N TYR A 31 1.28 14.40 -34.46
CA TYR A 31 1.57 12.95 -34.51
C TYR A 31 3.05 12.69 -34.82
N ILE A 32 3.62 13.36 -35.83
CA ILE A 32 5.03 13.21 -36.19
C ILE A 32 5.91 13.55 -34.98
N PHE A 33 5.68 14.69 -34.33
CA PHE A 33 6.40 15.10 -33.14
C PHE A 33 6.28 14.08 -31.99
N GLY A 34 5.06 13.57 -31.76
CA GLY A 34 4.77 12.56 -30.75
C GLY A 34 5.49 11.24 -31.01
N LEU A 35 5.44 10.73 -32.25
CA LEU A 35 6.09 9.49 -32.65
C LEU A 35 7.62 9.58 -32.59
N ILE A 36 8.20 10.71 -33.01
CA ILE A 36 9.63 10.97 -32.84
C ILE A 36 10.01 10.98 -31.36
N SER A 37 9.21 11.63 -30.51
CA SER A 37 9.44 11.66 -29.06
C SER A 37 9.39 10.27 -28.43
N ILE A 38 8.45 9.43 -28.86
CA ILE A 38 8.36 8.01 -28.46
C ILE A 38 9.58 7.23 -28.95
N GLY A 39 10.01 7.42 -30.21
CA GLY A 39 11.21 6.78 -30.75
C GLY A 39 12.48 7.13 -29.97
N ILE A 40 12.66 8.41 -29.64
CA ILE A 40 13.76 8.88 -28.78
C ILE A 40 13.68 8.23 -27.40
N LEU A 41 12.49 8.16 -26.79
CA LEU A 41 12.28 7.52 -25.49
C LEU A 41 12.70 6.04 -25.50
N PHE A 42 12.37 5.30 -26.56
CA PHE A 42 12.81 3.92 -26.74
C PHE A 42 14.33 3.79 -26.84
N LEU A 43 14.98 4.66 -27.63
CA LEU A 43 16.43 4.69 -27.74
C LEU A 43 17.11 4.97 -26.39
N LEU A 44 16.57 5.93 -25.62
CA LEU A 44 17.02 6.21 -24.25
C LEU A 44 16.79 5.02 -23.31
N GLY A 45 15.70 4.28 -23.51
CA GLY A 45 15.32 3.11 -22.72
C GLY A 45 16.38 2.00 -22.67
N PHE A 46 17.25 1.88 -23.69
CA PHE A 46 18.35 0.90 -23.70
C PHE A 46 19.41 1.16 -22.62
N SER A 47 19.61 2.41 -22.23
CA SER A 47 20.54 2.74 -21.15
C SER A 47 19.88 2.51 -19.80
N LYS A 48 20.60 1.97 -18.82
CA LYS A 48 20.13 1.85 -17.41
C LYS A 48 20.65 2.98 -16.51
N LYS A 49 21.36 3.97 -17.07
CA LYS A 49 21.94 5.08 -16.30
C LYS A 49 20.85 5.97 -15.71
N ARG A 50 21.05 6.44 -14.48
CA ARG A 50 20.12 7.35 -13.80
C ARG A 50 19.97 8.70 -14.51
N SER A 51 21.06 9.24 -15.06
CA SER A 51 21.02 10.49 -15.84
C SER A 51 20.08 10.40 -17.04
N VAL A 52 19.99 9.23 -17.68
CA VAL A 52 19.06 8.99 -18.79
C VAL A 52 17.62 8.97 -18.29
N SER A 53 17.35 8.37 -17.12
CA SER A 53 16.02 8.42 -16.51
C SER A 53 15.56 9.86 -16.22
N VAL A 54 16.46 10.76 -15.81
CA VAL A 54 16.15 12.20 -15.63
C VAL A 54 15.73 12.85 -16.95
N ILE A 55 16.45 12.58 -18.04
CA ILE A 55 16.10 13.10 -19.38
C ILE A 55 14.70 12.61 -19.79
N MET A 56 14.42 11.32 -19.59
CA MET A 56 13.12 10.73 -19.90
C MET A 56 11.99 11.35 -19.07
N VAL A 57 12.23 11.62 -17.78
CA VAL A 57 11.31 12.35 -16.89
C VAL A 57 11.02 13.75 -17.42
N VAL A 58 12.05 14.51 -17.81
CA VAL A 58 11.89 15.85 -18.38
C VAL A 58 11.07 15.80 -19.67
N MET A 59 11.35 14.84 -20.57
CA MET A 59 10.58 14.65 -21.79
C MET A 59 9.10 14.33 -21.50
N SER A 60 8.83 13.43 -20.55
CA SER A 60 7.46 13.07 -20.18
C SER A 60 6.71 14.24 -19.55
N ALA A 61 7.36 14.99 -18.66
CA ALA A 61 6.80 16.21 -18.07
C ALA A 61 6.50 17.26 -19.13
N LEU A 62 7.39 17.44 -20.12
CA LEU A 62 7.23 18.40 -21.20
C LEU A 62 6.03 18.07 -22.10
N LEU A 63 5.92 16.80 -22.56
CA LEU A 63 4.80 16.37 -23.40
C LEU A 63 3.47 16.38 -22.64
N SER A 64 3.47 16.03 -21.36
CA SER A 64 2.26 16.11 -20.51
C SER A 64 1.84 17.57 -20.29
N THR A 65 2.79 18.48 -20.10
CA THR A 65 2.51 19.93 -19.98
C THR A 65 1.97 20.49 -21.29
N ARG A 66 2.52 20.05 -22.44
CA ARG A 66 1.98 20.38 -23.78
C ARG A 66 0.53 19.89 -23.96
N TYR A 67 0.21 18.68 -23.51
CA TYR A 67 -1.15 18.16 -23.52
C TYR A 67 -2.12 19.02 -22.69
N ILE A 68 -1.74 19.37 -21.46
CA ILE A 68 -2.58 20.23 -20.60
C ILE A 68 -2.73 21.65 -21.18
N TYR A 69 -1.67 22.21 -21.77
CA TYR A 69 -1.75 23.50 -22.47
C TYR A 69 -2.71 23.45 -23.66
N PHE A 70 -2.65 22.39 -24.47
CA PHE A 70 -3.62 22.14 -25.55
C PHE A 70 -5.04 22.06 -25.02
N ARG A 71 -5.27 21.28 -23.95
CA ARG A 71 -6.59 21.17 -23.32
C ARG A 71 -7.12 22.53 -22.88
N LEU A 72 -6.30 23.32 -22.16
CA LEU A 72 -6.66 24.64 -21.65
C LEU A 72 -7.02 25.63 -22.77
N THR A 73 -6.25 25.65 -23.85
CA THR A 73 -6.32 26.74 -24.85
C THR A 73 -7.22 26.43 -26.05
N GLN A 74 -7.45 25.16 -26.38
CA GLN A 74 -8.13 24.79 -27.63
C GLN A 74 -9.41 23.97 -27.42
N THR A 75 -9.67 23.47 -26.21
CA THR A 75 -10.74 22.46 -26.01
C THR A 75 -11.84 22.85 -25.02
N LEU A 76 -11.74 24.01 -24.37
CA LEU A 76 -12.68 24.49 -23.34
C LEU A 76 -13.72 25.47 -23.91
N HIS A 77 -14.32 25.12 -25.04
CA HIS A 77 -15.40 25.88 -25.66
C HIS A 77 -16.66 25.02 -25.72
N PHE A 78 -17.73 25.40 -25.03
CA PHE A 78 -18.90 24.53 -24.84
C PHE A 78 -20.18 25.18 -25.33
N ASN A 79 -21.15 24.37 -25.76
CA ASN A 79 -22.42 24.85 -26.31
C ASN A 79 -23.53 24.96 -25.25
N SER A 80 -23.30 24.44 -24.04
CA SER A 80 -24.25 24.52 -22.92
C SER A 80 -23.57 24.67 -21.56
N GLU A 81 -24.34 25.11 -20.57
CA GLU A 81 -23.88 25.21 -19.17
C GLU A 81 -23.51 23.83 -18.59
N ILE A 82 -24.26 22.78 -18.97
CA ILE A 82 -24.00 21.41 -18.52
C ILE A 82 -22.68 20.89 -19.13
N GLU A 83 -22.46 21.10 -20.42
CA GLU A 83 -21.19 20.78 -21.08
C GLU A 83 -20.03 21.56 -20.45
N THR A 84 -20.26 22.83 -20.09
CA THR A 84 -19.26 23.66 -19.41
C THR A 84 -18.89 23.07 -18.05
N LEU A 85 -19.88 22.70 -17.23
CA LEU A 85 -19.65 22.11 -15.92
C LEU A 85 -18.88 20.78 -16.02
N LEU A 86 -19.33 19.87 -16.88
CA LEU A 86 -18.73 18.54 -17.04
C LEU A 86 -17.34 18.63 -17.70
N GLY A 87 -17.19 19.47 -18.71
CA GLY A 87 -15.92 19.70 -19.42
C GLY A 87 -14.86 20.36 -18.55
N MET A 88 -15.24 21.37 -17.76
CA MET A 88 -14.35 21.97 -16.76
C MET A 88 -14.01 20.98 -15.64
N GLY A 89 -14.97 20.18 -15.19
CA GLY A 89 -14.72 19.11 -14.21
C GLY A 89 -13.70 18.08 -14.69
N LEU A 90 -13.84 17.62 -15.94
CA LEU A 90 -12.86 16.73 -16.58
C LEU A 90 -11.49 17.39 -16.69
N PHE A 91 -11.42 18.65 -17.14
CA PHE A 91 -10.15 19.37 -17.25
C PHE A 91 -9.45 19.54 -15.89
N LEU A 92 -10.18 19.89 -14.84
CA LEU A 92 -9.62 19.99 -13.48
C LEU A 92 -9.10 18.63 -12.97
N ALA A 93 -9.78 17.53 -13.32
CA ALA A 93 -9.29 16.18 -13.03
C ALA A 93 -7.97 15.88 -13.75
N GLU A 94 -7.83 16.28 -15.02
CA GLU A 94 -6.58 16.14 -15.78
C GLU A 94 -5.44 17.01 -15.22
N VAL A 95 -5.74 18.26 -14.82
CA VAL A 95 -4.78 19.14 -14.16
C VAL A 95 -4.29 18.52 -12.85
N TYR A 96 -5.18 17.93 -12.06
CA TYR A 96 -4.78 17.21 -10.85
C TYR A 96 -3.81 16.06 -11.17
N VAL A 97 -4.11 15.22 -12.16
CA VAL A 97 -3.22 14.10 -12.53
C VAL A 97 -1.87 14.61 -13.03
N TRP A 98 -1.86 15.71 -13.80
CA TRP A 98 -0.63 16.35 -14.24
C TRP A 98 0.20 16.87 -13.06
N VAL A 99 -0.42 17.54 -12.08
CA VAL A 99 0.28 17.98 -10.85
C VAL A 99 0.85 16.78 -10.10
N MET A 100 0.06 15.71 -9.91
CA MET A 100 0.52 14.50 -9.24
C MET A 100 1.66 13.80 -10.00
N LEU A 101 1.65 13.83 -11.33
CA LEU A 101 2.75 13.31 -12.16
C LEU A 101 4.06 14.06 -11.87
N LEU A 102 4.01 15.40 -11.83
CA LEU A 102 5.18 16.23 -11.55
C LEU A 102 5.71 16.01 -10.12
N LEU A 103 4.81 15.94 -9.14
CA LEU A 103 5.17 15.69 -7.74
C LEU A 103 5.76 14.29 -7.54
N SER A 104 5.18 13.28 -8.20
CA SER A 104 5.70 11.91 -8.19
C SER A 104 7.12 11.87 -8.79
N TYR A 105 7.35 12.53 -9.93
CA TYR A 105 8.68 12.61 -10.53
C TYR A 105 9.69 13.31 -9.63
N LEU A 106 9.32 14.37 -8.91
CA LEU A 106 10.20 15.02 -7.93
C LEU A 106 10.68 14.04 -6.85
N GLN A 107 9.79 13.14 -6.39
CA GLN A 107 10.10 12.15 -5.36
C GLN A 107 10.90 10.97 -5.95
N THR A 108 10.46 10.39 -7.07
CA THR A 108 10.99 9.09 -7.54
C THR A 108 12.16 9.19 -8.51
N VAL A 109 12.50 10.38 -9.03
CA VAL A 109 13.59 10.51 -10.02
C VAL A 109 14.97 10.22 -9.41
N TRP A 110 15.17 10.54 -8.12
CA TRP A 110 16.44 10.36 -7.44
C TRP A 110 16.29 9.88 -5.99
N PRO A 111 15.85 8.63 -5.77
CA PRO A 111 15.68 8.10 -4.42
C PRO A 111 17.02 8.00 -3.69
N LEU A 112 17.07 8.48 -2.44
CA LEU A 112 18.24 8.35 -1.57
C LEU A 112 18.27 6.94 -0.98
N LYS A 113 19.40 6.25 -1.17
CA LYS A 113 19.65 4.93 -0.60
C LYS A 113 20.59 5.08 0.58
N ARG A 114 20.03 5.07 1.79
CA ARG A 114 20.83 5.07 3.02
C ARG A 114 21.39 3.68 3.30
N GLU A 115 22.60 3.66 3.83
CA GLU A 115 23.20 2.48 4.44
C GLU A 115 23.02 2.54 5.95
N ILE A 116 23.07 1.38 6.60
CA ILE A 116 23.03 1.28 8.06
C ILE A 116 24.26 2.01 8.63
N VAL A 117 24.02 2.95 9.54
CA VAL A 117 25.11 3.58 10.31
C VAL A 117 25.49 2.61 11.42
N GLN A 118 26.72 2.11 11.38
CA GLN A 118 27.22 1.19 12.39
C GLN A 118 27.26 1.86 13.76
N LEU A 119 26.84 1.13 14.79
CA LEU A 119 26.98 1.56 16.18
C LEU A 119 28.45 1.41 16.62
N PRO A 120 28.94 2.25 17.55
CA PRO A 120 30.25 2.05 18.16
C PRO A 120 30.35 0.70 18.87
N ASP A 121 31.54 0.09 18.87
CA ASP A 121 31.80 -1.16 19.60
C ASP A 121 31.53 -1.03 21.11
N ASP A 122 31.80 0.16 21.65
CA ASP A 122 31.51 0.50 23.04
C ASP A 122 30.00 0.73 23.25
N MET A 123 29.33 -0.28 23.78
CA MET A 123 27.90 -0.26 24.10
C MET A 123 27.53 0.81 25.14
N SER A 124 28.48 1.34 25.91
CA SER A 124 28.22 2.42 26.88
C SER A 124 27.80 3.73 26.20
N GLN A 125 28.13 3.90 24.92
CA GLN A 125 27.76 5.08 24.11
C GLN A 125 26.38 4.97 23.46
N TRP A 126 25.77 3.78 23.48
CA TRP A 126 24.46 3.56 22.88
C TRP A 126 23.38 4.31 23.68
N PRO A 127 22.43 5.01 23.04
CA PRO A 127 21.40 5.75 23.77
C PRO A 127 20.39 4.82 24.43
N THR A 128 19.71 5.31 25.46
CA THR A 128 18.57 4.60 26.05
C THR A 128 17.35 4.66 25.13
N VAL A 129 16.57 3.57 25.08
CA VAL A 129 15.41 3.42 24.18
C VAL A 129 14.19 2.90 24.95
N ASP A 130 13.09 3.63 24.87
CA ASP A 130 11.77 3.14 25.28
C ASP A 130 11.02 2.60 24.06
N VAL A 131 10.66 1.31 24.09
CA VAL A 131 9.86 0.64 23.05
C VAL A 131 8.40 0.68 23.47
N TYR A 132 7.56 1.36 22.68
CA TYR A 132 6.13 1.51 22.90
C TYR A 132 5.33 0.62 21.96
N ILE A 133 4.42 -0.16 22.55
CA ILE A 133 3.47 -1.02 21.85
C ILE A 133 2.05 -0.62 22.26
N PRO A 134 1.41 0.36 21.58
CA PRO A 134 0.04 0.74 21.89
C PRO A 134 -0.98 -0.28 21.37
N THR A 135 -2.02 -0.52 22.16
CA THR A 135 -3.13 -1.43 21.84
C THR A 135 -4.45 -0.89 22.38
N TYR A 136 -5.56 -1.29 21.76
CA TYR A 136 -6.91 -0.90 22.18
C TYR A 136 -7.89 -2.08 22.22
N ASN A 137 -8.14 -2.74 21.08
CA ASN A 137 -9.11 -3.84 20.94
C ASN A 137 -8.49 -5.12 20.38
N GLU A 138 -7.19 -5.13 20.09
CA GLU A 138 -6.52 -6.28 19.50
C GLU A 138 -6.44 -7.47 20.46
N PRO A 139 -6.65 -8.70 19.99
CA PRO A 139 -6.61 -9.87 20.86
C PRO A 139 -5.20 -10.09 21.42
N LEU A 140 -5.12 -10.60 22.65
CA LEU A 140 -3.86 -10.84 23.34
C LEU A 140 -2.91 -11.73 22.52
N ASP A 141 -3.42 -12.71 21.78
CA ASP A 141 -2.59 -13.61 20.96
C ASP A 141 -1.76 -12.86 19.91
N VAL A 142 -2.30 -11.81 19.30
CA VAL A 142 -1.58 -10.98 18.31
C VAL A 142 -0.56 -10.09 19.02
N VAL A 143 -0.98 -9.43 20.11
CA VAL A 143 -0.11 -8.50 20.84
C VAL A 143 1.03 -9.23 21.55
N ARG A 144 0.79 -10.47 21.99
CA ARG A 144 1.79 -11.35 22.63
C ARG A 144 3.00 -11.53 21.72
N ASP A 145 2.78 -11.90 20.46
CA ASP A 145 3.89 -12.17 19.54
C ASP A 145 4.71 -10.90 19.25
N THR A 146 4.07 -9.73 19.19
CA THR A 146 4.75 -8.42 19.07
C THR A 146 5.60 -8.07 20.30
N VAL A 147 5.08 -8.27 21.51
CA VAL A 147 5.84 -8.04 22.75
C VAL A 147 7.02 -9.00 22.85
N LEU A 148 6.82 -10.28 22.56
CA LEU A 148 7.89 -11.28 22.56
C LEU A 148 8.95 -10.98 21.49
N ALA A 149 8.55 -10.50 20.31
CA ALA A 149 9.47 -10.06 19.25
C ALA A 149 10.32 -8.86 19.71
N ALA A 150 9.73 -7.88 20.39
CA ALA A 150 10.47 -6.76 20.96
C ALA A 150 11.49 -7.21 22.02
N GLN A 151 11.18 -8.24 22.81
CA GLN A 151 12.15 -8.83 23.75
C GLN A 151 13.33 -9.53 23.06
N CYS A 152 13.18 -9.92 21.79
CA CYS A 152 14.23 -10.54 20.98
C CYS A 152 15.16 -9.52 20.29
N ILE A 153 14.93 -8.22 20.44
CA ILE A 153 15.82 -7.18 19.89
C ILE A 153 17.20 -7.26 20.57
N ASP A 154 18.25 -7.28 19.75
CA ASP A 154 19.65 -7.32 20.19
C ASP A 154 20.12 -5.92 20.63
N TYR A 155 19.84 -5.58 21.88
CA TYR A 155 20.24 -4.32 22.53
C TYR A 155 20.58 -4.55 24.01
N PRO A 156 21.46 -3.75 24.63
CA PRO A 156 21.74 -3.84 26.07
C PRO A 156 20.45 -3.74 26.90
N ARG A 157 20.23 -4.72 27.80
CA ARG A 157 18.98 -4.86 28.56
C ARG A 157 18.73 -3.71 29.53
N ASP A 158 19.79 -3.11 30.04
CA ASP A 158 19.78 -1.91 30.89
C ASP A 158 19.43 -0.62 30.12
N LYS A 159 19.59 -0.63 28.79
CA LYS A 159 19.32 0.52 27.91
C LYS A 159 18.03 0.45 27.13
N MET A 160 17.34 -0.69 27.15
CA MET A 160 16.06 -0.86 26.44
C MET A 160 14.96 -1.25 27.42
N LYS A 161 13.87 -0.48 27.42
CA LYS A 161 12.66 -0.78 28.20
C LYS A 161 11.47 -0.92 27.29
N ILE A 162 10.65 -1.95 27.49
CA ILE A 162 9.47 -2.24 26.67
C ILE A 162 8.22 -1.90 27.47
N TYR A 163 7.29 -1.18 26.85
CA TYR A 163 6.05 -0.73 27.45
C TYR A 163 4.85 -1.09 26.57
N LEU A 164 3.93 -1.86 27.14
CA LEU A 164 2.61 -2.16 26.59
C LEU A 164 1.64 -1.05 27.01
N LEU A 165 1.13 -0.29 26.04
CA LEU A 165 0.28 0.87 26.28
C LEU A 165 -1.18 0.52 25.97
N ASP A 166 -1.98 0.17 26.98
CA ASP A 166 -3.33 -0.36 26.79
C ASP A 166 -4.43 0.67 27.07
N ASP A 167 -5.03 1.20 26.00
CA ASP A 167 -6.23 2.07 26.07
C ASP A 167 -7.54 1.25 26.22
N GLY A 168 -7.47 -0.08 26.11
CA GLY A 168 -8.58 -1.01 26.33
C GLY A 168 -8.81 -1.37 27.80
N LYS A 169 -7.85 -1.09 28.68
CA LYS A 169 -7.92 -1.33 30.14
C LYS A 169 -8.18 -2.81 30.50
N ARG A 170 -7.50 -3.72 29.81
CA ARG A 170 -7.75 -5.16 29.88
C ARG A 170 -6.85 -5.82 30.91
N ARG A 171 -7.44 -6.45 31.94
CA ARG A 171 -6.71 -7.09 33.04
C ARG A 171 -5.73 -8.17 32.56
N GLU A 172 -6.12 -8.96 31.57
CA GLU A 172 -5.27 -10.00 30.97
C GLU A 172 -3.97 -9.45 30.36
N PHE A 173 -3.97 -8.20 29.87
CA PHE A 173 -2.77 -7.54 29.33
C PHE A 173 -1.82 -7.13 30.45
N ALA A 174 -2.34 -6.65 31.58
CA ALA A 174 -1.53 -6.32 32.75
C ALA A 174 -0.86 -7.57 33.36
N VAL A 175 -1.61 -8.68 33.45
CA VAL A 175 -1.06 -9.98 33.90
C VAL A 175 0.03 -10.45 32.95
N PHE A 176 -0.25 -10.48 31.64
CA PHE A 176 0.73 -10.87 30.64
C PHE A 176 2.00 -10.01 30.70
N ALA A 177 1.86 -8.69 30.80
CA ALA A 177 3.00 -7.78 30.90
C ALA A 177 3.88 -8.06 32.13
N ALA A 178 3.27 -8.36 33.27
CA ALA A 178 3.98 -8.79 34.47
C ALA A 178 4.70 -10.13 34.26
N ASP A 179 4.03 -11.12 33.68
CA ASP A 179 4.59 -12.46 33.43
C ASP A 179 5.82 -12.44 32.52
N VAL A 180 5.83 -11.56 31.50
CA VAL A 180 6.99 -11.41 30.60
C VAL A 180 7.99 -10.35 31.06
N GLY A 181 7.69 -9.60 32.13
CA GLY A 181 8.59 -8.57 32.67
C GLY A 181 8.71 -7.31 31.81
N VAL A 182 7.60 -6.84 31.23
CA VAL A 182 7.53 -5.55 30.51
C VAL A 182 6.63 -4.56 31.24
N GLY A 183 6.82 -3.26 31.00
CA GLY A 183 5.99 -2.23 31.61
C GLY A 183 4.56 -2.25 31.05
N TYR A 184 3.57 -2.08 31.91
CA TYR A 184 2.17 -1.89 31.51
C TYR A 184 1.73 -0.47 31.86
N ILE A 185 1.26 0.28 30.87
CA ILE A 185 0.77 1.64 31.06
C ILE A 185 -0.65 1.70 30.52
N THR A 186 -1.56 2.26 31.33
CA THR A 186 -2.93 2.58 30.93
C THR A 186 -3.29 3.95 31.48
N ARG A 187 -4.43 4.50 31.07
CA ARG A 187 -4.90 5.84 31.47
C ARG A 187 -6.41 5.87 31.63
N ASN A 188 -6.90 6.84 32.39
CA ASN A 188 -8.32 6.93 32.76
C ASN A 188 -9.21 7.43 31.61
N ASP A 189 -8.70 8.36 30.79
CA ASP A 189 -9.38 8.85 29.59
C ASP A 189 -8.78 8.22 28.32
N ASN A 190 -9.58 8.14 27.26
CA ASN A 190 -9.11 7.70 25.94
C ASN A 190 -9.01 8.90 24.99
N ALA A 191 -8.64 10.08 25.52
CA ALA A 191 -8.56 11.30 24.75
C ALA A 191 -7.47 11.19 23.67
N HIS A 192 -7.75 11.67 22.45
CA HIS A 192 -6.80 11.66 21.33
C HIS A 192 -6.26 10.28 20.92
N ALA A 193 -6.97 9.18 21.25
CA ALA A 193 -6.65 7.82 20.81
C ALA A 193 -5.15 7.47 20.97
N LYS A 194 -4.54 6.85 19.95
CA LYS A 194 -3.13 6.43 19.97
C LYS A 194 -2.16 7.56 20.32
N ALA A 195 -2.31 8.75 19.75
CA ALA A 195 -1.45 9.90 20.06
C ALA A 195 -1.48 10.27 21.54
N GLY A 196 -2.69 10.30 22.13
CA GLY A 196 -2.86 10.55 23.56
C GLY A 196 -2.23 9.47 24.43
N ASN A 197 -2.34 8.20 24.00
CA ASN A 197 -1.73 7.07 24.71
C ASN A 197 -0.20 7.17 24.73
N LEU A 198 0.42 7.45 23.56
CA LEU A 198 1.86 7.68 23.44
C LEU A 198 2.32 8.87 24.29
N ASN A 199 1.58 9.99 24.25
CA ASN A 199 1.88 11.18 25.05
C ASN A 199 1.73 10.95 26.55
N HIS A 200 0.78 10.10 26.98
CA HIS A 200 0.65 9.71 28.38
C HIS A 200 1.86 8.89 28.83
N ALA A 201 2.28 7.91 28.04
CA ALA A 201 3.46 7.10 28.31
C ALA A 201 4.76 7.93 28.37
N MET A 202 4.90 8.93 27.50
CA MET A 202 6.06 9.85 27.53
C MET A 202 6.25 10.54 28.87
N LYS A 203 5.17 10.83 29.63
CA LYS A 203 5.26 11.45 30.95
C LYS A 203 5.80 10.52 32.05
N LEU A 204 5.79 9.22 31.81
CA LEU A 204 6.11 8.18 32.80
C LEU A 204 7.44 7.46 32.52
N THR A 205 8.14 7.84 31.46
CA THR A 205 9.28 7.13 30.89
C THR A 205 10.35 8.12 30.46
N HIS A 206 11.61 7.66 30.32
CA HIS A 206 12.77 8.57 30.30
C HIS A 206 13.88 8.19 29.29
N GLY A 207 13.66 7.22 28.41
CA GLY A 207 14.62 6.85 27.38
C GLY A 207 14.87 7.98 26.37
N GLU A 208 16.11 8.19 25.96
CA GLU A 208 16.51 9.26 25.02
C GLU A 208 15.83 9.13 23.66
N LEU A 209 15.57 7.90 23.23
CA LEU A 209 14.83 7.56 22.01
C LEU A 209 13.55 6.81 22.36
N ILE A 210 12.54 6.99 21.51
CA ILE A 210 11.26 6.29 21.57
C ILE A 210 11.11 5.47 20.29
N CYS A 211 10.98 4.16 20.44
CA CYS A 211 10.67 3.25 19.34
C CYS A 211 9.19 2.90 19.40
N VAL A 212 8.48 2.98 18.27
CA VAL A 212 7.03 2.71 18.21
C VAL A 212 6.74 1.55 17.28
N PHE A 213 6.04 0.54 17.79
CA PHE A 213 5.45 -0.55 17.01
C PHE A 213 3.96 -0.61 17.27
N ASP A 214 3.13 -0.58 16.22
CA ASP A 214 1.75 -1.03 16.36
C ASP A 214 1.73 -2.48 16.87
N CYS A 215 0.71 -2.84 17.64
CA CYS A 215 0.66 -4.12 18.34
C CYS A 215 0.57 -5.37 17.43
N ASP A 216 0.45 -5.18 16.12
CA ASP A 216 0.51 -6.21 15.07
C ASP A 216 1.83 -6.21 14.28
N HIS A 217 2.77 -5.31 14.57
CA HIS A 217 4.06 -5.20 13.91
C HIS A 217 5.19 -5.87 14.71
N VAL A 218 5.60 -7.04 14.25
CA VAL A 218 6.68 -7.82 14.87
C VAL A 218 8.04 -7.36 14.35
N ALA A 219 8.93 -6.95 15.26
CA ALA A 219 10.26 -6.46 14.92
C ALA A 219 11.26 -7.59 14.68
N THR A 220 12.22 -7.37 13.78
CA THR A 220 13.42 -8.19 13.66
C THR A 220 14.40 -7.85 14.76
N ARG A 221 15.23 -8.83 15.13
CA ARG A 221 16.20 -8.68 16.22
C ARG A 221 17.21 -7.55 16.02
N ILE A 222 17.49 -7.15 14.78
CA ILE A 222 18.46 -6.10 14.45
C ILE A 222 17.84 -4.69 14.40
N PHE A 223 16.54 -4.52 14.68
CA PHE A 223 15.81 -3.27 14.45
C PHE A 223 16.53 -2.04 15.04
N LEU A 224 16.91 -2.07 16.32
CA LEU A 224 17.59 -0.94 16.97
C LEU A 224 19.03 -0.78 16.49
N GLN A 225 19.76 -1.88 16.24
CA GLN A 225 21.12 -1.80 15.70
C GLN A 225 21.16 -1.13 14.32
N ALA A 226 20.15 -1.38 13.50
CA ALA A 226 20.05 -0.81 12.17
C ALA A 226 19.58 0.65 12.14
N THR A 227 18.91 1.14 13.20
CA THR A 227 18.24 2.46 13.20
C THR A 227 18.92 3.49 14.11
N VAL A 228 19.43 3.07 15.28
CA VAL A 228 19.90 3.99 16.33
C VAL A 228 21.19 4.72 15.95
N GLY A 229 22.08 4.11 15.16
CA GLY A 229 23.36 4.71 14.78
C GLY A 229 23.21 6.07 14.07
N GLY A 230 22.10 6.29 13.36
CA GLY A 230 21.80 7.58 12.73
C GLY A 230 21.71 8.74 13.72
N PHE A 231 21.17 8.50 14.93
CA PHE A 231 20.99 9.53 15.96
C PHE A 231 22.29 9.92 16.65
N LEU A 232 23.27 9.02 16.68
CA LEU A 232 24.63 9.30 17.18
C LEU A 232 25.42 10.13 16.17
N LYS A 233 25.24 9.84 14.87
CA LYS A 233 25.93 10.54 13.78
C LYS A 233 25.40 11.96 13.57
N ASP A 234 24.09 12.16 13.67
CA ASP A 234 23.44 13.44 13.43
C ASP A 234 22.60 13.89 14.64
N PRO A 235 23.11 14.86 15.44
CA PRO A 235 22.39 15.43 16.57
C PRO A 235 21.05 16.08 16.19
N LYS A 236 20.86 16.49 14.93
CA LYS A 236 19.63 17.10 14.41
C LYS A 236 18.68 16.07 13.77
N LEU A 237 19.00 14.78 13.80
CA LEU A 237 18.07 13.73 13.40
C LEU A 237 17.02 13.50 14.49
N ALA A 238 15.75 13.69 14.15
CA ALA A 238 14.61 13.46 15.04
C ALA A 238 13.90 12.14 14.77
N LEU A 239 13.91 11.62 13.54
CA LEU A 239 13.12 10.44 13.15
C LEU A 239 13.92 9.53 12.21
N VAL A 240 13.88 8.22 12.47
CA VAL A 240 14.25 7.17 11.51
C VAL A 240 13.03 6.29 11.28
N GLN A 241 12.53 6.27 10.04
CA GLN A 241 11.41 5.42 9.61
C GLN A 241 11.94 4.22 8.82
N THR A 242 11.36 3.04 9.04
CA THR A 242 11.58 1.84 8.22
C THR A 242 10.29 1.50 7.44
N PRO A 243 10.33 0.63 6.42
CA PRO A 243 9.14 0.24 5.65
C PRO A 243 8.11 -0.43 6.55
N HIS A 244 6.82 -0.28 6.24
CA HIS A 244 5.81 -1.23 6.71
C HIS A 244 5.76 -2.38 5.71
N TYR A 245 6.27 -3.53 6.14
CA TYR A 245 6.11 -4.78 5.41
C TYR A 245 4.92 -5.54 6.01
N PHE A 246 4.15 -6.25 5.19
CA PHE A 246 3.05 -7.07 5.67
C PHE A 246 3.29 -8.51 5.26
N TYR A 247 3.30 -9.43 6.23
CA TYR A 247 3.53 -10.85 5.97
C TYR A 247 2.23 -11.61 5.67
N SER A 248 1.08 -11.00 5.94
CA SER A 248 -0.23 -11.46 5.46
C SER A 248 -0.62 -10.75 4.17
N PRO A 249 -1.25 -11.44 3.20
CA PRO A 249 -1.71 -10.81 1.96
C PRO A 249 -2.85 -9.83 2.22
N ASP A 250 -2.82 -8.68 1.56
CA ASP A 250 -3.94 -7.74 1.56
C ASP A 250 -5.14 -8.29 0.72
N PRO A 251 -6.31 -7.64 0.75
CA PRO A 251 -7.46 -8.09 -0.03
C PRO A 251 -7.22 -8.19 -1.54
N PHE A 252 -6.34 -7.37 -2.13
CA PHE A 252 -6.02 -7.43 -3.55
C PHE A 252 -5.15 -8.64 -3.88
N GLU A 253 -4.13 -8.91 -3.05
CA GLU A 253 -3.25 -10.06 -3.20
C GLU A 253 -4.00 -11.39 -3.00
N ARG A 254 -5.01 -11.37 -2.13
CA ARG A 254 -5.78 -12.54 -1.75
C ARG A 254 -6.97 -12.81 -2.68
N ASN A 255 -7.74 -11.79 -3.04
CA ASN A 255 -9.03 -11.99 -3.72
C ASN A 255 -8.89 -12.07 -5.24
N LEU A 256 -7.80 -11.55 -5.80
CA LEU A 256 -7.50 -11.65 -7.23
C LEU A 256 -6.62 -12.87 -7.52
N SER A 257 -6.92 -13.61 -8.60
CA SER A 257 -6.20 -14.82 -9.01
C SER A 257 -4.70 -14.62 -9.25
N VAL A 258 -4.33 -13.41 -9.67
CA VAL A 258 -2.96 -12.99 -9.97
C VAL A 258 -2.33 -12.14 -8.87
N GLY A 259 -3.06 -11.89 -7.78
CA GLY A 259 -2.71 -10.94 -6.72
C GLY A 259 -1.38 -11.22 -6.03
N ARG A 260 -1.04 -12.49 -5.79
CA ARG A 260 0.25 -12.83 -5.14
C ARG A 260 1.49 -12.52 -5.98
N ASN A 261 1.33 -12.37 -7.29
CA ASN A 261 2.43 -12.12 -8.23
C ASN A 261 2.68 -10.64 -8.47
N ILE A 262 1.81 -9.76 -7.97
CA ILE A 262 1.97 -8.31 -8.08
C ILE A 262 2.57 -7.74 -6.79
N PRO A 263 3.27 -6.59 -6.85
CA PRO A 263 3.68 -5.89 -5.64
C PRO A 263 2.47 -5.43 -4.82
N ASN A 264 2.61 -5.49 -3.49
CA ASN A 264 1.63 -4.97 -2.54
C ASN A 264 1.41 -3.45 -2.77
N GLU A 265 0.20 -2.98 -2.44
CA GLU A 265 -0.18 -1.56 -2.54
C GLU A 265 0.85 -0.64 -1.86
N GLY A 266 1.24 -0.93 -0.62
CA GLY A 266 2.16 -0.11 0.15
C GLY A 266 3.60 -0.07 -0.38
N SER A 267 4.00 -1.00 -1.27
CA SER A 267 5.39 -1.12 -1.74
C SER A 267 5.90 0.11 -2.49
N LEU A 268 5.02 0.85 -3.18
CA LEU A 268 5.42 2.09 -3.86
C LEU A 268 5.75 3.20 -2.85
N PHE A 269 4.92 3.33 -1.81
CA PHE A 269 5.09 4.35 -0.79
C PHE A 269 6.31 4.07 0.08
N TYR A 270 6.40 2.86 0.64
CA TYR A 270 7.49 2.41 1.50
C TYR A 270 8.78 2.02 0.75
N GLY A 271 8.87 2.33 -0.53
CA GLY A 271 10.09 2.16 -1.33
C GLY A 271 10.50 3.48 -1.98
N PRO A 272 10.34 3.63 -3.31
CA PRO A 272 10.83 4.81 -4.04
C PRO A 272 10.31 6.15 -3.52
N ILE A 273 9.07 6.23 -3.04
CA ILE A 273 8.51 7.49 -2.55
C ILE A 273 9.17 7.92 -1.23
N GLN A 274 9.27 7.04 -0.23
CA GLN A 274 9.93 7.39 1.05
C GLN A 274 11.44 7.62 0.89
N GLN A 275 12.12 6.85 0.04
CA GLN A 275 13.51 7.14 -0.36
C GLN A 275 13.65 8.50 -1.07
N GLY A 276 12.65 8.85 -1.89
CA GLY A 276 12.55 10.16 -2.54
C GLY A 276 12.32 11.30 -1.57
N ASN A 277 11.43 11.11 -0.60
CA ASN A 277 11.19 12.05 0.49
C ASN A 277 12.44 12.26 1.34
N ASP A 278 13.16 11.18 1.65
CA ASP A 278 14.41 11.23 2.41
C ASP A 278 15.51 12.03 1.68
N ASN A 279 15.59 11.92 0.35
CA ASN A 279 16.48 12.78 -0.46
C ASN A 279 16.22 14.28 -0.23
N TRP A 280 14.97 14.65 0.10
CA TRP A 280 14.55 16.02 0.37
C TRP A 280 14.39 16.34 1.87
N ASN A 281 14.89 15.47 2.77
CA ASN A 281 14.70 15.57 4.22
C ASN A 281 13.21 15.73 4.60
N ALA A 282 12.35 14.92 3.96
CA ALA A 282 10.90 15.01 4.05
C ALA A 282 10.26 13.65 4.42
N THR A 283 11.01 12.73 5.02
CA THR A 283 10.51 11.40 5.42
C THR A 283 9.36 11.52 6.40
N PHE A 284 8.29 10.78 6.14
CA PHE A 284 7.11 10.76 7.02
C PHE A 284 7.28 9.75 8.14
N PHE A 285 6.80 10.11 9.33
CA PHE A 285 6.49 9.14 10.37
C PHE A 285 5.15 8.49 9.99
N CYS A 286 5.14 7.15 9.96
CA CYS A 286 4.00 6.35 9.53
C CYS A 286 3.32 5.61 10.69
N GLY A 287 3.50 6.10 11.92
CA GLY A 287 2.80 5.61 13.11
C GLY A 287 3.44 4.37 13.76
N SER A 288 4.20 3.58 13.01
CA SER A 288 4.85 2.35 13.46
C SER A 288 6.18 2.15 12.74
N CYS A 289 7.01 1.23 13.22
CA CYS A 289 8.31 0.86 12.65
C CYS A 289 9.24 2.07 12.55
N ALA A 290 9.31 2.85 13.63
CA ALA A 290 10.12 4.05 13.68
C ALA A 290 10.80 4.24 15.04
N VAL A 291 11.92 4.95 15.01
CA VAL A 291 12.61 5.47 16.20
C VAL A 291 12.58 6.99 16.14
N ILE A 292 12.27 7.63 17.26
CA ILE A 292 12.09 9.08 17.36
C ILE A 292 12.90 9.60 18.55
N ARG A 293 13.58 10.73 18.37
CA ARG A 293 14.29 11.42 19.46
C ARG A 293 13.28 12.05 20.42
N ARG A 294 13.33 11.67 21.70
CA ARG A 294 12.41 12.18 22.73
C ARG A 294 12.44 13.70 22.84
N SER A 295 13.64 14.29 22.92
CA SER A 295 13.78 15.74 23.08
C SER A 295 13.18 16.53 21.91
N ALA A 296 13.21 15.97 20.69
CA ALA A 296 12.57 16.59 19.53
C ALA A 296 11.04 16.51 19.61
N LEU A 297 10.48 15.40 20.13
CA LEU A 297 9.05 15.29 20.41
C LEU A 297 8.61 16.27 21.51
N GLU A 298 9.38 16.39 22.59
CA GLU A 298 9.08 17.33 23.67
C GLU A 298 9.04 18.79 23.19
N GLU A 299 9.93 19.17 22.27
CA GLU A 299 9.97 20.51 21.68
C GLU A 299 8.69 20.86 20.88
N ILE A 300 8.05 19.86 20.25
CA ILE A 300 6.77 20.06 19.54
C ILE A 300 5.53 19.82 20.42
N GLY A 301 5.72 19.56 21.72
CA GLY A 301 4.64 19.28 22.68
C GLY A 301 4.14 17.83 22.69
N GLY A 302 4.95 16.89 22.20
CA GLY A 302 4.63 15.47 22.06
C GLY A 302 4.13 15.07 20.66
N PHE A 303 3.57 13.87 20.55
CA PHE A 303 2.87 13.43 19.34
C PHE A 303 1.66 14.34 19.05
N ALA A 304 1.47 14.70 17.78
CA ALA A 304 0.38 15.59 17.35
C ALA A 304 -1.00 14.98 17.66
N VAL A 305 -1.99 15.81 17.97
CA VAL A 305 -3.32 15.35 18.41
C VAL A 305 -4.48 16.00 17.64
N GLU A 306 -4.16 16.92 16.74
CA GLU A 306 -5.12 17.77 16.06
C GLU A 306 -5.82 17.10 14.88
N THR A 307 -5.23 16.03 14.33
CA THR A 307 -5.75 15.29 13.18
C THR A 307 -5.80 13.79 13.47
N VAL A 308 -6.56 13.04 12.68
CA VAL A 308 -6.67 11.57 12.84
C VAL A 308 -5.46 10.79 12.31
N THR A 309 -4.50 11.49 11.72
CA THR A 309 -3.20 10.97 11.26
C THR A 309 -2.11 11.68 12.05
N GLU A 310 -2.03 11.35 13.34
CA GLU A 310 -1.09 11.95 14.29
C GLU A 310 0.35 11.82 13.83
N ASP A 311 0.64 10.74 13.14
CA ASP A 311 1.95 10.31 12.72
C ASP A 311 2.57 11.27 11.70
N ALA A 312 1.93 11.43 10.56
CA ALA A 312 2.36 12.33 9.50
C ALA A 312 2.37 13.79 9.99
N HIS A 313 1.41 14.15 10.87
CA HIS A 313 1.37 15.49 11.44
C HIS A 313 2.52 15.74 12.42
N THR A 314 2.93 14.73 13.20
CA THR A 314 4.12 14.79 14.06
C THR A 314 5.38 15.04 13.24
N ALA A 315 5.60 14.28 12.15
CA ALA A 315 6.75 14.49 11.27
C ALA A 315 6.78 15.90 10.65
N LEU A 316 5.62 16.42 10.22
CA LEU A 316 5.48 17.78 9.73
C LEU A 316 5.91 18.82 10.77
N LYS A 317 5.47 18.67 12.02
CA LYS A 317 5.83 19.58 13.11
C LYS A 317 7.33 19.53 13.43
N LEU A 318 7.93 18.34 13.49
CA LEU A 318 9.37 18.17 13.70
C LEU A 318 10.17 18.94 12.63
N GLN A 319 9.85 18.74 11.35
CA GLN A 319 10.58 19.37 10.26
C GLN A 319 10.37 20.89 10.18
N ARG A 320 9.22 21.40 10.64
CA ARG A 320 8.99 22.86 10.74
C ARG A 320 9.91 23.52 11.76
N LEU A 321 10.35 22.79 12.79
CA LEU A 321 11.38 23.25 13.73
C LEU A 321 12.81 22.98 13.24
N GLY A 322 12.97 22.51 11.99
CA GLY A 322 14.28 22.27 11.38
C GLY A 322 14.91 20.94 11.76
N TRP A 323 14.17 20.03 12.39
CA TRP A 323 14.66 18.68 12.65
C TRP A 323 14.75 17.86 11.36
N GLY A 324 15.77 17.00 11.29
CA GLY A 324 15.98 16.04 10.22
C GLY A 324 15.17 14.76 10.41
N THR A 325 14.82 14.11 9.30
CA THR A 325 14.14 12.81 9.28
C THR A 325 14.81 11.92 8.24
N ALA A 326 14.90 10.62 8.50
CA ALA A 326 15.56 9.66 7.63
C ALA A 326 14.71 8.43 7.36
N PHE A 327 14.92 7.82 6.19
CA PHE A 327 14.31 6.55 5.82
C PHE A 327 15.37 5.48 5.55
N ILE A 328 15.20 4.29 6.13
CA ILE A 328 16.02 3.12 5.82
C ILE A 328 15.14 2.11 5.10
N ASP A 329 15.45 1.79 3.84
CA ASP A 329 14.68 0.89 2.98
C ASP A 329 14.98 -0.60 3.27
N ILE A 330 14.85 -0.99 4.54
CA ILE A 330 15.03 -2.38 5.00
C ILE A 330 13.80 -2.75 5.84
N PRO A 331 13.02 -3.78 5.47
CA PRO A 331 11.86 -4.21 6.24
C PRO A 331 12.30 -4.84 7.57
N LEU A 332 12.48 -4.01 8.58
CA LEU A 332 12.96 -4.40 9.92
C LEU A 332 11.82 -4.80 10.87
N ALA A 333 10.57 -4.64 10.44
CA ALA A 333 9.39 -5.12 11.16
C ALA A 333 8.29 -5.45 10.16
N ALA A 334 7.40 -6.37 10.53
CA ALA A 334 6.33 -6.83 9.66
C ALA A 334 4.99 -6.85 10.39
N GLY A 335 3.96 -6.32 9.74
CA GLY A 335 2.60 -6.21 10.24
C GLY A 335 1.63 -7.22 9.64
N LEU A 336 0.42 -7.22 10.18
CA LEU A 336 -0.75 -7.85 9.56
C LEU A 336 -1.50 -6.83 8.68
N ALA A 337 -1.79 -7.22 7.46
CA ALA A 337 -2.66 -6.50 6.55
C ALA A 337 -4.13 -6.69 6.94
N THR A 338 -5.00 -5.81 6.44
CA THR A 338 -6.44 -5.86 6.72
C THR A 338 -7.07 -7.15 6.21
N GLU A 339 -7.75 -7.88 7.10
CA GLU A 339 -8.34 -9.18 6.79
C GLU A 339 -9.50 -9.14 5.78
N ARG A 340 -10.16 -8.00 5.60
CA ARG A 340 -11.31 -7.85 4.69
C ARG A 340 -11.24 -6.55 3.92
N LEU A 341 -11.84 -6.53 2.74
CA LEU A 341 -11.91 -5.36 1.88
C LEU A 341 -12.60 -4.18 2.57
N VAL A 342 -13.69 -4.42 3.31
CA VAL A 342 -14.38 -3.35 4.05
C VAL A 342 -13.46 -2.69 5.09
N LEU A 343 -12.65 -3.48 5.80
CA LEU A 343 -11.67 -2.97 6.77
C LEU A 343 -10.56 -2.17 6.07
N HIS A 344 -10.12 -2.64 4.90
CA HIS A 344 -9.17 -1.93 4.05
C HIS A 344 -9.70 -0.55 3.62
N VAL A 345 -10.96 -0.49 3.16
CA VAL A 345 -11.64 0.75 2.77
C VAL A 345 -11.76 1.72 3.95
N ILE A 346 -12.17 1.24 5.13
CA ILE A 346 -12.29 2.09 6.32
C ILE A 346 -10.92 2.65 6.74
N GLN A 347 -9.87 1.82 6.71
CA GLN A 347 -8.51 2.26 7.04
C GLN A 347 -8.03 3.37 6.10
N ARG A 348 -8.19 3.19 4.78
CA ARG A 348 -7.80 4.20 3.78
C ARG A 348 -8.66 5.46 3.83
N THR A 349 -9.94 5.33 4.17
CA THR A 349 -10.84 6.47 4.40
C THR A 349 -10.37 7.34 5.57
N ARG A 350 -9.89 6.72 6.66
CA ARG A 350 -9.29 7.44 7.79
C ARG A 350 -8.04 8.21 7.36
N TRP A 351 -7.17 7.59 6.58
CA TRP A 351 -5.95 8.23 6.10
C TRP A 351 -6.26 9.40 5.17
N ALA A 352 -7.22 9.25 4.26
CA ALA A 352 -7.67 10.32 3.38
C ALA A 352 -8.21 11.52 4.16
N ARG A 353 -9.03 11.25 5.19
CA ARG A 353 -9.52 12.27 6.11
C ARG A 353 -8.36 12.98 6.82
N GLY A 354 -7.45 12.24 7.46
CA GLY A 354 -6.35 12.84 8.22
C GLY A 354 -5.43 13.70 7.37
N MET A 355 -5.03 13.22 6.20
CA MET A 355 -4.20 14.01 5.28
C MET A 355 -4.92 15.26 4.76
N THR A 356 -6.23 15.18 4.51
CA THR A 356 -7.06 16.35 4.15
C THR A 356 -7.17 17.33 5.33
N GLN A 357 -7.25 16.85 6.57
CA GLN A 357 -7.23 17.70 7.77
C GLN A 357 -5.90 18.44 7.88
N ILE A 358 -4.76 17.75 7.74
CA ILE A 358 -3.44 18.41 7.80
C ILE A 358 -3.33 19.47 6.70
N PHE A 359 -3.77 19.16 5.47
CA PHE A 359 -3.78 20.11 4.36
C PHE A 359 -4.57 21.39 4.67
N ARG A 360 -5.71 21.26 5.35
CA ARG A 360 -6.58 22.39 5.70
C ARG A 360 -6.18 23.14 6.97
N LEU A 361 -5.65 22.44 7.97
CA LEU A 361 -5.38 23.00 9.30
C LEU A 361 -3.95 23.50 9.45
N ASP A 362 -2.96 22.78 8.91
CA ASP A 362 -1.53 23.13 9.06
C ASP A 362 -0.93 23.64 7.74
N ASN A 363 -1.42 23.14 6.59
CA ASN A 363 -1.06 23.54 5.23
C ASN A 363 0.47 23.62 4.96
N PRO A 364 1.04 22.65 4.23
CA PRO A 364 2.48 22.59 4.00
C PRO A 364 2.99 23.69 3.06
N LEU A 365 2.15 24.30 2.23
CA LEU A 365 2.57 25.31 1.25
C LEU A 365 2.76 26.69 1.86
N LEU A 366 1.88 27.09 2.78
CA LEU A 366 1.84 28.46 3.33
C LEU A 366 2.46 28.56 4.72
N GLY A 367 2.54 27.46 5.47
CA GLY A 367 3.07 27.49 6.82
C GLY A 367 4.59 27.73 6.87
N ARG A 368 5.13 28.27 7.97
CA ARG A 368 6.57 28.55 8.14
C ARG A 368 7.39 27.30 8.51
N GLY A 369 8.70 27.33 8.29
CA GLY A 369 9.64 26.32 8.80
C GLY A 369 10.04 25.21 7.81
N LEU A 370 9.31 25.03 6.71
CA LEU A 370 9.67 24.05 5.67
C LEU A 370 10.46 24.67 4.52
N THR A 371 11.45 23.92 4.04
CA THR A 371 12.13 24.18 2.76
C THR A 371 11.20 23.88 1.58
N PHE A 372 11.43 24.52 0.43
CA PHE A 372 10.57 24.34 -0.75
C PHE A 372 10.38 22.86 -1.18
N PRO A 373 11.42 22.01 -1.25
CA PRO A 373 11.23 20.59 -1.58
C PRO A 373 10.40 19.82 -0.56
N GLN A 374 10.58 20.09 0.74
CA GLN A 374 9.74 19.49 1.79
C GLN A 374 8.26 19.87 1.59
N ARG A 375 7.97 21.13 1.27
CA ARG A 375 6.59 21.58 0.97
C ARG A 375 5.95 20.74 -0.14
N LEU A 376 6.70 20.48 -1.21
CA LEU A 376 6.22 19.69 -2.34
C LEU A 376 6.03 18.20 -1.98
N CYS A 377 6.90 17.63 -1.13
CA CYS A 377 6.73 16.25 -0.66
C CYS A 377 5.47 16.09 0.22
N TYR A 378 5.23 17.02 1.16
CA TYR A 378 3.99 17.04 1.94
C TYR A 378 2.76 17.32 1.10
N LEU A 379 2.87 18.25 0.15
CA LEU A 379 1.78 18.53 -0.79
C LEU A 379 1.44 17.26 -1.59
N SER A 380 2.43 16.53 -2.08
CA SER A 380 2.24 15.26 -2.79
C SER A 380 1.45 14.25 -1.95
N ALA A 381 1.86 14.03 -0.69
CA ALA A 381 1.18 13.10 0.21
C ALA A 381 -0.27 13.51 0.51
N MET A 382 -0.54 14.82 0.66
CA MET A 382 -1.88 15.33 0.94
C MET A 382 -2.79 15.33 -0.29
N LEU A 383 -2.25 15.72 -1.43
CA LEU A 383 -2.99 15.72 -2.69
C LEU A 383 -3.28 14.30 -3.15
N TYR A 384 -2.40 13.32 -2.91
CA TYR A 384 -2.62 11.92 -3.28
C TYR A 384 -4.02 11.43 -2.88
N TYR A 385 -4.47 11.69 -1.65
CA TYR A 385 -5.79 11.25 -1.16
C TYR A 385 -6.99 11.99 -1.78
N GLN A 386 -6.77 12.97 -2.64
CA GLN A 386 -7.81 13.60 -3.45
C GLN A 386 -8.11 12.82 -4.74
N PHE A 387 -7.39 11.71 -5.02
CA PHE A 387 -7.56 10.90 -6.23
C PHE A 387 -9.01 10.44 -6.48
N ALA A 388 -9.83 10.31 -5.44
CA ALA A 388 -11.21 9.86 -5.58
C ALA A 388 -12.03 10.78 -6.51
N LEU A 389 -11.79 12.10 -6.45
CA LEU A 389 -12.48 13.10 -7.27
C LEU A 389 -12.22 12.93 -8.78
N PRO A 390 -10.95 12.97 -9.27
CA PRO A 390 -10.65 12.78 -10.68
C PRO A 390 -11.01 11.37 -11.16
N ARG A 391 -10.91 10.33 -10.32
CA ARG A 391 -11.31 8.96 -10.70
C ARG A 391 -12.79 8.88 -11.06
N ILE A 392 -13.67 9.49 -10.27
CA ILE A 392 -15.10 9.53 -10.59
C ILE A 392 -15.34 10.33 -11.88
N ALA A 393 -14.64 11.45 -12.07
CA ALA A 393 -14.73 12.22 -13.30
C ALA A 393 -14.32 11.39 -14.53
N PHE A 394 -13.19 10.66 -14.48
CA PHE A 394 -12.73 9.84 -15.59
C PHE A 394 -13.63 8.64 -15.89
N LEU A 395 -14.19 8.00 -14.86
CA LEU A 395 -15.13 6.88 -15.03
C LEU A 395 -16.45 7.33 -15.64
N THR A 396 -16.90 8.54 -15.36
CA THR A 396 -18.22 9.04 -15.80
C THR A 396 -18.15 9.89 -17.06
N ALA A 397 -16.99 10.43 -17.42
CA ALA A 397 -16.80 11.31 -18.59
C ALA A 397 -17.36 10.73 -19.91
N PRO A 398 -17.15 9.44 -20.28
CA PRO A 398 -17.71 8.89 -21.51
C PRO A 398 -19.24 8.89 -21.54
N LEU A 399 -19.89 8.77 -20.39
CA LEU A 399 -21.35 8.70 -20.31
C LEU A 399 -22.00 9.99 -20.84
N ALA A 400 -21.35 11.14 -20.64
CA ALA A 400 -21.82 12.43 -21.13
C ALA A 400 -22.05 12.40 -22.65
N TYR A 401 -21.08 11.90 -23.41
CA TYR A 401 -21.21 11.79 -24.86
C TYR A 401 -22.03 10.57 -25.29
N LEU A 402 -21.80 9.41 -24.68
CA LEU A 402 -22.40 8.14 -25.10
C LEU A 402 -23.91 8.08 -24.88
N LEU A 403 -24.40 8.59 -23.74
CA LEU A 403 -25.82 8.57 -23.38
C LEU A 403 -26.55 9.87 -23.73
N PHE A 404 -25.87 11.02 -23.60
CA PHE A 404 -26.52 12.33 -23.68
C PHE A 404 -26.04 13.19 -24.85
N ASN A 405 -25.09 12.70 -25.65
CA ASN A 405 -24.48 13.44 -26.77
C ASN A 405 -23.86 14.80 -26.36
N LEU A 406 -23.42 14.93 -25.11
CA LEU A 406 -22.78 16.14 -24.59
C LEU A 406 -21.28 16.15 -24.95
N ASN A 407 -20.83 17.20 -25.62
CA ASN A 407 -19.44 17.36 -26.03
C ASN A 407 -18.62 18.06 -24.95
N ILE A 408 -18.00 17.26 -24.07
CA ILE A 408 -17.18 17.75 -22.95
C ILE A 408 -15.70 18.01 -23.31
N ILE A 409 -15.33 17.80 -24.58
CA ILE A 409 -14.05 18.17 -25.18
C ILE A 409 -14.34 18.75 -26.56
N HIS A 410 -14.16 20.06 -26.71
CA HIS A 410 -14.41 20.72 -27.99
C HIS A 410 -13.19 20.64 -28.91
N SER A 411 -13.04 19.50 -29.56
CA SER A 411 -11.96 19.27 -30.52
C SER A 411 -12.26 18.02 -31.36
N SER A 412 -11.63 17.89 -32.52
CA SER A 412 -11.75 16.67 -33.31
C SER A 412 -11.06 15.50 -32.61
N ALA A 413 -11.61 14.30 -32.75
CA ALA A 413 -11.02 13.10 -32.13
C ALA A 413 -9.56 12.89 -32.54
N THR A 414 -9.23 13.18 -33.81
CA THR A 414 -7.88 13.05 -34.35
C THR A 414 -6.89 14.02 -33.71
N LEU A 415 -7.31 15.24 -33.39
CA LEU A 415 -6.47 16.24 -32.74
C LEU A 415 -6.30 15.92 -31.25
N VAL A 416 -7.37 15.54 -30.54
CA VAL A 416 -7.27 15.09 -29.14
C VAL A 416 -6.30 13.93 -29.02
N PHE A 417 -6.44 12.93 -29.89
CA PHE A 417 -5.62 11.72 -29.83
C PHE A 417 -4.13 11.99 -30.17
N SER A 418 -3.83 12.95 -31.05
CA SER A 418 -2.44 13.28 -31.39
C SER A 418 -1.67 13.93 -30.22
N TYR A 419 -2.37 14.66 -29.35
CA TYR A 419 -1.81 15.21 -28.13
C TYR A 419 -1.84 14.20 -26.97
N ALA A 420 -2.92 13.43 -26.84
CA ALA A 420 -3.12 12.50 -25.74
C ALA A 420 -2.15 11.29 -25.80
N LEU A 421 -2.06 10.63 -26.96
CA LEU A 421 -1.32 9.37 -27.09
C LEU A 421 0.17 9.49 -26.70
N PRO A 422 0.95 10.47 -27.18
CA PRO A 422 2.36 10.58 -26.83
C PRO A 422 2.57 10.84 -25.35
N HIS A 423 1.76 11.71 -24.74
CA HIS A 423 1.89 12.04 -23.32
C HIS A 423 1.58 10.81 -22.44
N LEU A 424 0.49 10.08 -22.74
CA LEU A 424 0.11 8.87 -22.00
C LEU A 424 1.19 7.79 -22.13
N PHE A 425 1.71 7.58 -23.34
CA PHE A 425 2.77 6.60 -23.58
C PHE A 425 4.03 6.91 -22.78
N LEU A 426 4.53 8.15 -22.86
CA LEU A 426 5.71 8.57 -22.13
C LEU A 426 5.50 8.44 -20.61
N ALA A 427 4.35 8.89 -20.11
CA ALA A 427 4.04 8.82 -18.68
C ALA A 427 4.04 7.36 -18.18
N VAL A 428 3.40 6.44 -18.89
CA VAL A 428 3.35 5.01 -18.53
C VAL A 428 4.75 4.38 -18.60
N PHE A 429 5.48 4.61 -19.69
CA PHE A 429 6.80 3.99 -19.89
C PHE A 429 7.83 4.49 -18.86
N VAL A 430 7.86 5.79 -18.59
CA VAL A 430 8.76 6.38 -17.59
C VAL A 430 8.41 5.91 -16.18
N ASN A 431 7.12 5.85 -15.82
CA ASN A 431 6.71 5.30 -14.52
C ASN A 431 7.08 3.83 -14.37
N SER A 432 6.86 3.01 -15.39
CA SER A 432 7.28 1.61 -15.41
C SER A 432 8.79 1.48 -15.19
N ARG A 433 9.60 2.30 -15.84
CA ARG A 433 11.05 2.31 -15.64
C ARG A 433 11.48 2.69 -14.22
N LEU A 434 10.88 3.73 -13.64
CA LEU A 434 11.26 4.22 -12.31
C LEU A 434 10.76 3.32 -11.18
N ASN A 435 9.49 2.91 -11.28
CA ASN A 435 8.72 2.35 -10.18
C ASN A 435 8.26 0.91 -10.42
N GLY A 436 8.56 0.33 -11.59
CA GLY A 436 8.01 -0.95 -12.06
C GLY A 436 8.35 -2.19 -11.23
N ARG A 437 9.24 -2.10 -10.24
CA ARG A 437 9.43 -3.19 -9.26
C ARG A 437 8.51 -3.09 -8.05
N PHE A 438 7.96 -1.91 -7.80
CA PHE A 438 7.15 -1.58 -6.63
C PHE A 438 5.68 -1.33 -6.97
N ARG A 439 5.40 -0.98 -8.23
CA ARG A 439 4.04 -0.85 -8.75
C ARG A 439 4.04 -1.18 -10.25
N TYR A 440 3.31 -2.21 -10.62
CA TYR A 440 3.11 -2.57 -12.02
C TYR A 440 2.16 -1.58 -12.71
N SER A 441 2.35 -1.38 -14.01
CA SER A 441 1.56 -0.43 -14.78
C SER A 441 0.07 -0.72 -14.69
N PHE A 442 -0.74 0.34 -14.61
CA PHE A 442 -2.20 0.31 -14.51
C PHE A 442 -2.80 -0.31 -13.23
N TRP A 443 -2.03 -1.02 -12.40
CA TRP A 443 -2.55 -1.56 -11.15
C TRP A 443 -3.00 -0.48 -10.17
N GLY A 444 -2.34 0.69 -10.18
CA GLY A 444 -2.78 1.87 -9.43
C GLY A 444 -4.23 2.26 -9.71
N GLU A 445 -4.70 2.11 -10.95
CA GLU A 445 -6.09 2.38 -11.32
C GLU A 445 -7.07 1.48 -10.55
N ILE A 446 -6.75 0.20 -10.39
CA ILE A 446 -7.63 -0.76 -9.68
C ILE A 446 -7.71 -0.40 -8.20
N TYR A 447 -6.56 -0.17 -7.55
CA TYR A 447 -6.50 0.25 -6.15
C TYR A 447 -7.33 1.53 -5.92
N ASP A 448 -7.14 2.53 -6.78
CA ASP A 448 -7.86 3.80 -6.66
C ASP A 448 -9.36 3.63 -6.91
N ILE A 449 -9.78 2.89 -7.93
CA ILE A 449 -11.21 2.71 -8.27
C ILE A 449 -11.97 2.02 -7.14
N VAL A 450 -11.39 0.97 -6.53
CA VAL A 450 -11.98 0.29 -5.36
C VAL A 450 -12.30 1.30 -4.25
N LEU A 451 -11.39 2.25 -4.01
CA LEU A 451 -11.50 3.23 -2.94
C LEU A 451 -12.31 4.49 -3.31
N ALA A 452 -12.36 4.87 -4.58
CA ALA A 452 -12.82 6.19 -5.04
C ALA A 452 -14.22 6.57 -4.52
N PHE A 453 -15.21 5.69 -4.70
CA PHE A 453 -16.60 5.97 -4.28
C PHE A 453 -16.78 6.06 -2.76
N HIS A 454 -15.88 5.43 -1.99
CA HIS A 454 -15.92 5.43 -0.53
C HIS A 454 -15.24 6.65 0.07
N ILE A 455 -14.17 7.12 -0.57
CA ILE A 455 -13.33 8.22 -0.07
C ILE A 455 -13.87 9.59 -0.50
N VAL A 456 -14.59 9.69 -1.63
CA VAL A 456 -14.98 11.00 -2.18
C VAL A 456 -15.76 11.86 -1.19
N LEU A 457 -16.76 11.30 -0.52
CA LEU A 457 -17.61 12.03 0.42
C LEU A 457 -16.83 12.45 1.68
N PRO A 458 -16.12 11.54 2.38
CA PRO A 458 -15.22 11.90 3.48
C PRO A 458 -14.22 13.00 3.10
N THR A 459 -13.62 12.93 1.93
CA THR A 459 -12.65 13.91 1.44
C THR A 459 -13.31 15.28 1.25
N VAL A 460 -14.43 15.38 0.54
CA VAL A 460 -15.15 16.65 0.31
C VAL A 460 -15.62 17.27 1.63
N VAL A 461 -16.23 16.46 2.50
CA VAL A 461 -16.73 16.92 3.81
C VAL A 461 -15.58 17.43 4.67
N THR A 462 -14.45 16.73 4.69
CA THR A 462 -13.26 17.13 5.46
C THR A 462 -12.60 18.37 4.89
N MET A 463 -12.58 18.51 3.57
CA MET A 463 -12.04 19.69 2.89
C MET A 463 -12.82 20.96 3.28
N LEU A 464 -14.15 20.87 3.34
CA LEU A 464 -15.03 21.98 3.74
C LEU A 464 -15.07 22.18 5.26
N PHE A 465 -15.16 21.09 6.03
CA PHE A 465 -15.36 21.09 7.47
C PHE A 465 -14.35 20.16 8.19
N PRO A 466 -13.08 20.55 8.30
CA PRO A 466 -12.01 19.66 8.77
C PRO A 466 -12.16 19.20 10.22
N LYS A 467 -12.91 19.93 11.05
CA LYS A 467 -13.18 19.58 12.46
C LYS A 467 -14.39 18.66 12.65
N ARG A 468 -15.20 18.41 11.60
CA ARG A 468 -16.39 17.56 11.69
C ARG A 468 -16.05 16.08 11.49
N GLY A 469 -16.84 15.21 12.13
CA GLY A 469 -16.76 13.75 12.04
C GLY A 469 -16.26 13.10 13.32
N LYS A 470 -16.87 11.99 13.74
CA LYS A 470 -16.41 11.19 14.87
C LYS A 470 -15.35 10.19 14.42
N PHE A 471 -14.49 9.78 15.35
CA PHE A 471 -13.53 8.70 15.17
C PHE A 471 -14.14 7.45 15.79
N ASN A 472 -14.41 6.43 14.98
CA ASN A 472 -14.74 5.10 15.47
C ASN A 472 -13.51 4.22 15.23
N VAL A 473 -13.09 3.48 16.25
CA VAL A 473 -12.00 2.52 16.11
C VAL A 473 -12.45 1.43 15.15
N THR A 474 -11.60 1.12 14.18
CA THR A 474 -11.86 0.05 13.22
C THR A 474 -11.80 -1.29 13.93
N ASP A 475 -12.78 -2.16 13.71
CA ASP A 475 -12.68 -3.54 14.19
C ASP A 475 -11.50 -4.23 13.50
N LYS A 476 -10.59 -4.79 14.29
CA LYS A 476 -9.51 -5.66 13.79
C LYS A 476 -9.94 -7.10 13.98
N GLY A 477 -10.37 -7.73 12.89
CA GLY A 477 -10.38 -9.19 12.77
C GLY A 477 -11.73 -9.85 12.47
N GLY A 478 -11.63 -11.14 12.15
CA GLY A 478 -12.72 -12.10 12.11
C GLY A 478 -12.50 -13.16 11.02
N LEU A 479 -12.37 -14.42 11.43
CA LEU A 479 -12.27 -15.57 10.52
C LEU A 479 -13.44 -15.60 9.52
N LEU A 480 -13.15 -15.96 8.27
CA LEU A 480 -14.13 -16.12 7.20
C LEU A 480 -14.24 -17.60 6.85
N ASN A 481 -15.20 -18.27 7.50
CA ASN A 481 -15.45 -19.69 7.30
C ASN A 481 -15.95 -20.01 5.87
N VAL A 482 -16.53 -19.04 5.17
CA VAL A 482 -17.03 -19.16 3.80
C VAL A 482 -16.63 -17.91 3.00
N GLY A 483 -16.21 -18.10 1.75
CA GLY A 483 -16.01 -16.97 0.83
C GLY A 483 -17.35 -16.42 0.34
N TYR A 484 -17.43 -15.10 0.12
CA TYR A 484 -18.64 -14.44 -0.35
C TYR A 484 -18.29 -13.25 -1.27
N PHE A 485 -19.30 -12.70 -1.94
CA PHE A 485 -19.14 -11.50 -2.73
C PHE A 485 -19.73 -10.30 -1.98
N ASP A 486 -18.91 -9.29 -1.65
CA ASP A 486 -19.33 -8.15 -0.86
C ASP A 486 -20.06 -7.09 -1.70
N PHE A 487 -21.34 -7.34 -1.99
CA PHE A 487 -22.20 -6.43 -2.73
C PHE A 487 -22.36 -5.05 -2.08
N SER A 488 -22.19 -4.96 -0.75
CA SER A 488 -22.41 -3.72 -0.02
C SER A 488 -21.33 -2.69 -0.34
N VAL A 489 -20.07 -3.14 -0.42
CA VAL A 489 -18.90 -2.31 -0.74
C VAL A 489 -18.90 -1.89 -2.21
N VAL A 490 -19.22 -2.78 -3.15
CA VAL A 490 -19.11 -2.46 -4.59
C VAL A 490 -20.42 -2.01 -5.26
N ARG A 491 -21.48 -1.75 -4.49
CA ARG A 491 -22.75 -1.24 -5.04
C ARG A 491 -22.59 -0.01 -5.96
N PRO A 492 -21.87 1.07 -5.58
CA PRO A 492 -21.69 2.20 -6.48
C PRO A 492 -20.91 1.82 -7.75
N HIS A 493 -19.90 0.94 -7.64
CA HIS A 493 -19.14 0.44 -8.79
C HIS A 493 -20.02 -0.32 -9.78
N LEU A 494 -20.93 -1.17 -9.28
CA LEU A 494 -21.87 -1.93 -10.10
C LEU A 494 -22.82 -1.01 -10.87
N ILE A 495 -23.34 0.04 -10.23
CA ILE A 495 -24.20 1.03 -10.89
C ILE A 495 -23.46 1.70 -12.05
N ILE A 496 -22.24 2.18 -11.81
CA ILE A 496 -21.44 2.82 -12.86
C ILE A 496 -21.04 1.83 -13.96
N ALA A 497 -20.78 0.56 -13.62
CA ALA A 497 -20.48 -0.47 -14.61
C ALA A 497 -21.67 -0.74 -15.53
N VAL A 498 -22.89 -0.79 -14.99
CA VAL A 498 -24.13 -0.93 -15.79
C VAL A 498 -24.35 0.29 -16.68
N LEU A 499 -24.16 1.50 -16.15
CA LEU A 499 -24.29 2.73 -16.94
C LEU A 499 -23.25 2.81 -18.06
N LEU A 500 -21.99 2.42 -17.79
CA LEU A 500 -20.93 2.36 -18.80
C LEU A 500 -21.22 1.29 -19.85
N ALA A 501 -21.67 0.11 -19.46
CA ALA A 501 -22.07 -0.93 -20.40
C ALA A 501 -23.23 -0.45 -21.30
N ALA A 502 -24.27 0.17 -20.71
CA ALA A 502 -25.37 0.75 -21.46
C ALA A 502 -24.90 1.87 -22.40
N GLY A 503 -24.01 2.75 -21.94
CA GLY A 503 -23.41 3.80 -22.75
C GLY A 503 -22.58 3.26 -23.92
N VAL A 504 -21.77 2.22 -23.69
CA VAL A 504 -20.99 1.56 -24.76
C VAL A 504 -21.92 0.94 -25.80
N VAL A 505 -22.97 0.23 -25.37
CA VAL A 505 -23.97 -0.36 -26.29
C VAL A 505 -24.66 0.73 -27.10
N ALA A 506 -25.13 1.80 -26.45
CA ALA A 506 -25.74 2.94 -27.13
C ALA A 506 -24.78 3.61 -28.12
N GLY A 507 -23.50 3.75 -27.74
CA GLY A 507 -22.44 4.26 -28.61
C GLY A 507 -22.23 3.41 -29.84
N ILE A 508 -22.15 2.08 -29.69
CA ILE A 508 -21.99 1.15 -30.83
C ILE A 508 -23.18 1.23 -31.77
N VAL A 509 -24.41 1.24 -31.23
CA VAL A 509 -25.63 1.41 -32.04
C VAL A 509 -25.60 2.72 -32.83
N ARG A 510 -25.24 3.83 -32.16
CA ARG A 510 -25.10 5.15 -32.80
C ARG A 510 -23.97 5.21 -33.83
N ALA A 511 -22.88 4.47 -33.63
CA ALA A 511 -21.80 4.38 -34.61
C ALA A 511 -22.22 3.60 -35.87
N CYS A 512 -22.95 2.48 -35.69
CA CYS A 512 -23.48 1.71 -36.82
C CYS A 512 -24.53 2.51 -37.61
N ALA A 513 -25.38 3.27 -36.93
CA ALA A 513 -26.40 4.12 -37.53
C ALA A 513 -25.99 5.60 -37.60
N HIS A 514 -24.69 5.88 -37.83
CA HIS A 514 -24.15 7.25 -37.74
C HIS A 514 -24.82 8.25 -38.68
N ASP A 515 -25.21 7.84 -39.89
CA ASP A 515 -25.96 8.66 -40.85
C ASP A 515 -27.33 9.09 -40.30
N TYR A 516 -28.02 8.18 -39.61
CA TYR A 516 -29.33 8.44 -39.01
C TYR A 516 -29.22 9.39 -37.81
N PHE A 517 -28.18 9.22 -36.98
CA PHE A 517 -27.98 10.02 -35.77
C PHE A 517 -27.20 11.32 -36.00
N GLY A 518 -26.64 11.54 -37.19
CA GLY A 518 -25.90 12.77 -37.53
C GLY A 518 -24.63 12.97 -36.69
N VAL A 519 -23.90 11.88 -36.43
CA VAL A 519 -22.79 11.84 -35.46
C VAL A 519 -21.47 11.46 -36.13
N ASP A 520 -20.36 12.09 -35.71
CA ASP A 520 -19.03 11.74 -36.20
C ASP A 520 -18.60 10.35 -35.66
N PRO A 521 -18.39 9.35 -36.55
CA PRO A 521 -17.98 8.01 -36.13
C PRO A 521 -16.66 7.98 -35.34
N ARG A 522 -15.75 8.92 -35.60
CA ARG A 522 -14.43 8.99 -34.93
C ARG A 522 -14.58 9.46 -33.48
N VAL A 523 -15.47 10.42 -33.23
CA VAL A 523 -15.75 10.92 -31.87
C VAL A 523 -16.46 9.85 -31.06
N ILE A 524 -17.41 9.11 -31.66
CA ILE A 524 -18.02 7.96 -31.01
C ILE A 524 -16.99 6.88 -30.71
N ALA A 525 -16.14 6.52 -31.67
CA ALA A 525 -15.12 5.50 -31.48
C ALA A 525 -14.17 5.84 -30.33
N LEU A 526 -13.75 7.10 -30.21
CA LEU A 526 -12.91 7.57 -29.09
C LEU A 526 -13.61 7.37 -27.74
N ASN A 527 -14.88 7.79 -27.62
CA ASN A 527 -15.65 7.65 -26.38
C ASN A 527 -16.00 6.20 -26.04
N VAL A 528 -16.33 5.38 -27.05
CA VAL A 528 -16.54 3.93 -26.88
C VAL A 528 -15.24 3.27 -26.42
N GLY A 529 -14.09 3.61 -27.01
CA GLY A 529 -12.79 3.12 -26.59
C GLY A 529 -12.47 3.47 -25.14
N TRP A 530 -12.71 4.72 -24.72
CA TRP A 530 -12.50 5.14 -23.34
C TRP A 530 -13.52 4.51 -22.37
N GLY A 531 -14.77 4.32 -22.80
CA GLY A 531 -15.81 3.63 -22.05
C GLY A 531 -15.46 2.16 -21.81
N LEU A 532 -14.98 1.46 -22.83
CA LEU A 532 -14.48 0.08 -22.72
C LEU A 532 -13.24 -0.01 -21.83
N TYR A 533 -12.28 0.91 -21.99
CA TYR A 533 -11.11 1.01 -21.11
C TYR A 533 -11.56 1.15 -19.65
N SER A 534 -12.43 2.12 -19.36
CA SER A 534 -12.96 2.38 -18.01
C SER A 534 -13.70 1.15 -17.45
N LEU A 535 -14.49 0.47 -18.29
CA LEU A 535 -15.24 -0.72 -17.90
C LEU A 535 -14.31 -1.89 -17.51
N ILE A 536 -13.20 -2.11 -18.21
CA ILE A 536 -12.22 -3.15 -17.85
C ILE A 536 -11.68 -2.92 -16.44
N PHE A 537 -11.22 -1.70 -16.13
CA PHE A 537 -10.68 -1.37 -14.82
C PHE A 537 -11.73 -1.44 -13.72
N LEU A 538 -12.94 -0.96 -14.01
CA LEU A 538 -14.04 -1.01 -13.06
C LEU A 538 -14.46 -2.46 -12.75
N LEU A 539 -14.52 -3.34 -13.74
CA LEU A 539 -14.79 -4.76 -13.53
C LEU A 539 -13.67 -5.46 -12.77
N ALA A 540 -12.40 -5.10 -13.02
CA ALA A 540 -11.27 -5.62 -12.25
C ALA A 540 -11.33 -5.16 -10.78
N ALA A 541 -11.72 -3.92 -10.51
CA ALA A 541 -11.96 -3.42 -9.16
C ALA A 541 -13.13 -4.15 -8.46
N ILE A 542 -14.22 -4.40 -9.18
CA ILE A 542 -15.36 -5.19 -8.69
C ILE A 542 -14.91 -6.62 -8.32
N ALA A 543 -13.97 -7.20 -9.05
CA ALA A 543 -13.45 -8.54 -8.78
C ALA A 543 -12.76 -8.67 -7.40
N VAL A 544 -12.20 -7.58 -6.87
CA VAL A 544 -11.56 -7.56 -5.54
C VAL A 544 -12.57 -7.83 -4.41
N ALA A 545 -13.86 -7.52 -4.62
CA ALA A 545 -14.92 -7.74 -3.63
C ALA A 545 -15.30 -9.21 -3.42
N ARG A 546 -14.68 -10.13 -4.15
CA ARG A 546 -14.83 -11.56 -3.93
C ARG A 546 -13.91 -12.02 -2.81
N GLU A 547 -14.43 -11.99 -1.59
CA GLU A 547 -13.70 -12.47 -0.42
C GLU A 547 -13.47 -13.97 -0.51
N THR A 548 -12.21 -14.37 -0.39
CA THR A 548 -11.84 -15.79 -0.33
C THR A 548 -11.89 -16.30 1.10
N ARG A 549 -12.17 -17.60 1.24
CA ARG A 549 -12.25 -18.28 2.54
C ARG A 549 -10.92 -18.16 3.30
N GLN A 550 -10.98 -17.72 4.55
CA GLN A 550 -9.83 -17.65 5.45
C GLN A 550 -10.17 -18.36 6.76
N THR A 551 -9.69 -19.60 6.88
CA THR A 551 -9.85 -20.43 8.08
C THR A 551 -8.62 -20.42 8.99
N ARG A 552 -7.49 -19.89 8.52
CA ARG A 552 -6.23 -19.90 9.29
C ARG A 552 -6.22 -18.75 10.28
N LYS A 553 -5.96 -19.05 11.56
CA LYS A 553 -5.77 -18.06 12.63
C LYS A 553 -4.39 -17.39 12.55
N THR A 554 -3.35 -18.15 12.22
CA THR A 554 -1.98 -17.68 12.09
C THR A 554 -1.53 -17.73 10.64
N ILE A 555 -0.70 -16.77 10.25
CA ILE A 555 -0.13 -16.71 8.90
C ILE A 555 1.06 -17.66 8.83
N ARG A 556 1.15 -18.41 7.73
CA ARG A 556 2.28 -19.27 7.42
C ARG A 556 3.25 -18.53 6.51
N ILE A 557 4.54 -18.66 6.80
CA ILE A 557 5.64 -18.05 6.05
C ILE A 557 6.46 -19.20 5.45
N ASP A 558 6.81 -19.07 4.18
CA ASP A 558 7.66 -20.04 3.49
C ASP A 558 9.09 -19.90 4.04
N VAL A 559 9.52 -20.90 4.80
CA VAL A 559 10.80 -20.91 5.49
C VAL A 559 11.36 -22.33 5.44
N ASP A 560 12.59 -22.45 4.96
CA ASP A 560 13.36 -23.69 4.95
C ASP A 560 14.30 -23.72 6.17
N ILE A 561 13.83 -24.36 7.24
CA ILE A 561 14.59 -24.67 8.45
C ILE A 561 14.71 -26.20 8.57
N PRO A 562 15.93 -26.73 8.81
CA PRO A 562 16.12 -28.15 9.11
C PRO A 562 15.37 -28.53 10.39
N VAL A 563 14.71 -29.69 10.36
CA VAL A 563 13.90 -30.19 11.46
C VAL A 563 14.24 -31.66 11.75
N LEU A 564 14.26 -32.02 13.03
CA LEU A 564 14.23 -33.42 13.47
C LEU A 564 12.81 -33.77 13.91
N ILE A 565 12.33 -34.93 13.48
CA ILE A 565 11.02 -35.48 13.83
C ILE A 565 11.28 -36.58 14.85
N HIS A 566 10.73 -36.44 16.05
CA HIS A 566 10.83 -37.44 17.11
C HIS A 566 9.53 -38.24 17.16
N TYR A 567 9.65 -39.54 16.90
CA TYR A 567 8.53 -40.47 16.93
C TYR A 567 8.39 -41.13 18.30
N ALA A 568 7.18 -41.57 18.64
CA ALA A 568 6.87 -42.26 19.90
C ALA A 568 7.70 -43.55 20.10
N SER A 569 8.14 -44.20 19.02
CA SER A 569 9.07 -45.34 19.10
C SER A 569 10.50 -44.99 19.57
N GLY A 570 10.82 -43.71 19.71
CA GLY A 570 12.17 -43.21 20.00
C GLY A 570 13.09 -43.08 18.78
N ILE A 571 12.56 -43.30 17.57
CA ILE A 571 13.27 -43.07 16.31
C ILE A 571 13.23 -41.58 15.97
N THR A 572 14.29 -41.06 15.36
CA THR A 572 14.36 -39.69 14.86
C THR A 572 14.60 -39.68 13.35
N SER A 573 13.79 -38.93 12.60
CA SER A 573 14.03 -38.67 11.17
C SER A 573 14.39 -37.21 10.93
N ARG A 574 15.29 -36.95 9.97
CA ARG A 574 15.69 -35.60 9.57
C ARG A 574 14.89 -35.15 8.36
N SER A 575 14.37 -33.93 8.42
CA SER A 575 13.66 -33.30 7.32
C SER A 575 13.91 -31.78 7.28
N GLN A 576 13.12 -31.08 6.48
CA GLN A 576 13.07 -29.63 6.37
C GLN A 576 11.62 -29.14 6.43
N THR A 577 11.46 -27.94 6.97
CA THR A 577 10.19 -27.21 6.89
C THR A 577 9.99 -26.65 5.48
N ALA A 578 8.75 -26.69 5.00
CA ALA A 578 8.31 -26.03 3.78
C ALA A 578 7.63 -24.69 4.09
N ASP A 579 6.88 -24.64 5.19
CA ASP A 579 6.34 -23.42 5.77
C ASP A 579 6.19 -23.54 7.28
N LEU A 580 6.15 -22.38 7.94
CA LEU A 580 6.12 -22.27 9.39
C LEU A 580 5.19 -21.12 9.83
N SER A 581 4.50 -21.30 10.95
CA SER A 581 3.66 -20.28 11.59
C SER A 581 3.75 -20.37 13.10
N MET A 582 3.14 -19.42 13.80
CA MET A 582 3.04 -19.46 15.27
C MET A 582 2.13 -20.58 15.82
N GLY A 583 1.42 -21.33 14.96
CA GLY A 583 0.51 -22.40 15.38
C GLY A 583 0.77 -23.77 14.75
N GLY A 584 1.86 -23.92 13.99
CA GLY A 584 2.17 -25.17 13.30
C GLY A 584 3.06 -24.97 12.09
N CYS A 585 3.49 -26.09 11.50
CA CYS A 585 4.39 -26.12 10.35
C CYS A 585 3.91 -27.12 9.29
N ARG A 586 4.57 -27.05 8.13
CA ARG A 586 4.53 -28.11 7.13
C ARG A 586 5.96 -28.58 6.94
N ILE A 587 6.17 -29.88 6.99
CA ILE A 587 7.48 -30.51 6.82
C ILE A 587 7.44 -31.43 5.62
N VAL A 588 8.55 -31.55 4.91
CA VAL A 588 8.69 -32.49 3.80
C VAL A 588 8.67 -33.90 4.38
N VAL A 589 7.97 -34.84 3.75
CA VAL A 589 7.95 -36.24 4.20
C VAL A 589 9.35 -36.83 4.02
N PRO A 590 10.05 -37.26 5.10
CA PRO A 590 11.36 -37.90 4.95
C PRO A 590 11.24 -39.40 4.63
N ASP A 591 10.18 -40.03 5.14
CA ASP A 591 9.87 -41.45 5.04
C ASP A 591 8.39 -41.71 5.38
N ASP A 592 7.93 -42.95 5.19
CA ASP A 592 6.54 -43.35 5.47
C ASP A 592 6.26 -43.67 6.94
N ARG A 593 7.20 -43.45 7.88
CA ARG A 593 7.04 -43.88 9.29
C ARG A 593 5.90 -43.17 9.99
N HIS A 594 5.66 -41.91 9.63
CA HIS A 594 4.57 -41.08 10.13
C HIS A 594 3.16 -41.69 9.89
N GLN A 595 3.03 -42.71 9.04
CA GLN A 595 1.77 -43.44 8.83
C GLN A 595 1.54 -44.53 9.89
N SER A 596 2.60 -45.05 10.49
CA SER A 596 2.58 -46.17 11.44
C SER A 596 3.02 -45.80 12.86
N ASP A 597 3.63 -44.63 13.03
CA ASP A 597 4.23 -44.16 14.27
C ASP A 597 3.88 -42.69 14.51
N GLU A 598 3.49 -42.36 15.74
CA GLU A 598 3.04 -41.03 16.11
C GLU A 598 4.23 -40.08 16.24
N ILE A 599 4.06 -38.84 15.77
CA ILE A 599 5.06 -37.78 15.96
C ILE A 599 4.69 -37.04 17.24
N GLU A 600 5.51 -37.17 18.28
CA GLU A 600 5.26 -36.51 19.57
C GLU A 600 5.85 -35.09 19.59
N GLU A 601 7.03 -34.93 18.99
CA GLU A 601 7.80 -33.70 19.08
C GLU A 601 8.57 -33.45 17.79
N ILE A 602 8.76 -32.18 17.45
CA ILE A 602 9.75 -31.77 16.46
C ILE A 602 10.79 -30.86 17.08
N GLU A 603 12.01 -30.95 16.56
CA GLU A 603 13.10 -30.07 16.95
C GLU A 603 13.53 -29.22 15.74
N LEU A 604 13.25 -27.93 15.82
CA LEU A 604 13.67 -26.94 14.83
C LEU A 604 15.14 -26.58 15.07
N LEU A 605 16.01 -26.92 14.11
CA LEU A 605 17.46 -26.70 14.21
C LEU A 605 17.84 -25.32 13.66
N LEU A 606 18.43 -24.49 14.51
CA LEU A 606 18.76 -23.10 14.19
C LEU A 606 20.24 -22.84 14.47
N GLN A 607 20.76 -21.77 13.88
CA GLN A 607 22.13 -21.34 14.17
C GLN A 607 22.33 -20.95 15.65
N SER A 608 21.27 -20.48 16.33
CA SER A 608 21.31 -20.07 17.73
C SER A 608 21.03 -21.20 18.73
N GLY A 609 20.79 -22.42 18.27
CA GLY A 609 20.37 -23.56 19.09
C GLY A 609 19.17 -24.29 18.49
N ALA A 610 18.61 -25.23 19.23
CA ALA A 610 17.46 -26.00 18.80
C ALA A 610 16.24 -25.74 19.69
N ILE A 611 15.05 -25.77 19.11
CA ILE A 611 13.79 -25.61 19.83
C ILE A 611 12.96 -26.87 19.62
N ALA A 612 12.70 -27.57 20.71
CA ALA A 612 11.81 -28.72 20.76
C ALA A 612 10.37 -28.25 21.02
N ILE A 613 9.43 -28.72 20.21
CA ILE A 613 8.03 -28.30 20.21
C ILE A 613 7.15 -29.55 20.09
N PRO A 614 6.27 -29.83 21.07
CA PRO A 614 5.28 -30.89 20.96
C PRO A 614 4.29 -30.61 19.83
N VAL A 615 3.92 -31.64 19.10
CA VAL A 615 3.08 -31.50 17.90
C VAL A 615 2.00 -32.56 17.79
N SER A 616 0.95 -32.20 17.08
CA SER A 616 -0.10 -33.11 16.63
C SER A 616 -0.19 -33.12 15.10
N ILE A 617 -0.32 -34.30 14.48
CA ILE A 617 -0.54 -34.41 13.03
C ILE A 617 -1.97 -33.98 12.68
N ILE A 618 -2.10 -33.00 11.78
CA ILE A 618 -3.39 -32.57 11.23
C ILE A 618 -3.74 -33.41 9.99
N ALA A 619 -2.77 -33.55 9.08
CA ALA A 619 -2.91 -34.27 7.82
C ALA A 619 -1.53 -34.54 7.19
N SER A 620 -1.41 -35.60 6.41
CA SER A 620 -0.25 -35.87 5.56
C SER A 620 -0.66 -36.18 4.13
N ASP A 621 0.24 -35.95 3.19
CA ASP A 621 0.18 -36.46 1.82
C ASP A 621 1.56 -37.00 1.42
N ALA A 622 1.75 -37.37 0.16
CA ALA A 622 3.01 -37.94 -0.33
C ALA A 622 4.22 -36.99 -0.26
N GLU A 623 3.99 -35.68 -0.18
CA GLU A 623 5.06 -34.67 -0.20
C GLU A 623 5.24 -34.02 1.18
N TYR A 624 4.16 -33.86 1.94
CA TYR A 624 4.16 -33.07 3.17
C TYR A 624 3.39 -33.68 4.34
N ILE A 625 3.97 -33.54 5.53
CA ILE A 625 3.29 -33.73 6.82
C ILE A 625 2.90 -32.34 7.38
N ARG A 626 1.66 -32.18 7.82
CA ARG A 626 1.13 -30.94 8.38
C ARG A 626 0.94 -31.11 9.88
N LEU A 627 1.68 -30.34 10.64
CA LEU A 627 1.72 -30.41 12.10
C LEU A 627 1.07 -29.16 12.71
N MET A 628 0.35 -29.36 13.81
CA MET A 628 -0.10 -28.32 14.73
C MET A 628 0.86 -28.27 15.92
N PHE A 629 1.15 -27.07 16.41
CA PHE A 629 1.88 -26.94 17.68
C PHE A 629 0.90 -27.03 18.84
N ASP A 630 1.27 -27.80 19.85
CA ASP A 630 0.54 -27.85 21.11
C ASP A 630 0.90 -26.63 21.98
N ASP A 631 0.26 -26.52 23.15
CA ASP A 631 0.50 -25.42 24.07
C ASP A 631 1.94 -25.46 24.62
N ILE A 632 2.69 -24.39 24.36
CA ILE A 632 4.07 -24.23 24.81
C ILE A 632 4.21 -23.12 25.87
N PRO A 633 5.12 -23.28 26.85
CA PRO A 633 5.43 -22.20 27.80
C PRO A 633 5.88 -20.91 27.12
N LEU A 634 5.66 -19.76 27.77
CA LEU A 634 6.02 -18.44 27.23
C LEU A 634 7.50 -18.33 26.82
N SER A 635 8.40 -18.97 27.57
CA SER A 635 9.83 -19.01 27.24
C SER A 635 10.09 -19.65 25.87
N ARG A 636 9.46 -20.79 25.59
CA ARG A 636 9.53 -21.50 24.30
C ARG A 636 8.81 -20.74 23.20
N ARG A 637 7.67 -20.12 23.50
CA ARG A 637 6.96 -19.26 22.53
C ARG A 637 7.82 -18.09 22.07
N ARG A 638 8.57 -17.46 22.96
CA ARG A 638 9.51 -16.39 22.62
C ARG A 638 10.63 -16.88 21.68
N GLU A 639 11.16 -18.08 21.92
CA GLU A 639 12.13 -18.70 21.01
C GLU A 639 11.51 -18.96 19.63
N LEU A 640 10.27 -19.46 19.58
CA LEU A 640 9.53 -19.63 18.33
C LEU A 640 9.34 -18.29 17.60
N VAL A 641 8.92 -17.23 18.29
CA VAL A 641 8.83 -15.87 17.71
C VAL A 641 10.19 -15.43 17.14
N ARG A 642 11.28 -15.69 17.86
CA ARG A 642 12.63 -15.34 17.40
C ARG A 642 12.98 -15.97 16.05
N VAL A 643 12.50 -17.18 15.82
CA VAL A 643 12.78 -17.99 14.62
C VAL A 643 11.85 -17.64 13.47
N VAL A 644 10.57 -17.49 13.77
CA VAL A 644 9.54 -17.31 12.74
C VAL A 644 9.48 -15.85 12.29
N LEU A 645 9.54 -14.93 13.24
CA LEU A 645 9.15 -13.54 13.03
C LEU A 645 10.29 -12.54 13.26
N SER A 646 11.26 -12.85 14.13
CA SER A 646 12.31 -11.89 14.52
C SER A 646 13.71 -12.20 14.01
N ARG A 647 13.87 -13.10 13.03
CA ARG A 647 15.17 -13.29 12.35
C ARG A 647 15.65 -11.97 11.73
N ALA A 648 16.96 -11.77 11.69
CA ALA A 648 17.55 -10.55 11.11
C ALA A 648 17.20 -10.37 9.63
N ASP A 649 16.99 -11.47 8.92
CA ASP A 649 16.68 -11.56 7.50
C ASP A 649 15.22 -11.95 7.20
N ALA A 650 14.35 -12.02 8.22
CA ALA A 650 12.99 -12.59 8.11
C ALA A 650 12.19 -12.06 6.92
N TRP A 651 12.31 -10.76 6.64
CA TRP A 651 11.49 -10.03 5.67
C TRP A 651 12.26 -9.56 4.46
N ILE A 652 13.51 -10.03 4.30
CA ILE A 652 14.34 -9.68 3.14
C ILE A 652 13.95 -10.59 1.99
N HIS A 653 13.30 -10.01 0.98
CA HIS A 653 12.89 -10.75 -0.21
C HIS A 653 13.67 -10.30 -1.44
N PRO A 654 13.86 -11.19 -2.43
CA PRO A 654 14.39 -10.79 -3.71
C PRO A 654 13.49 -9.71 -4.34
N PRO A 655 14.06 -8.73 -5.05
CA PRO A 655 13.28 -7.69 -5.68
C PRO A 655 12.30 -8.30 -6.69
N LYS A 656 11.07 -7.79 -6.72
CA LYS A 656 10.07 -8.20 -7.71
C LYS A 656 10.60 -7.94 -9.14
N PRO A 657 10.14 -8.73 -10.13
CA PRO A 657 10.49 -8.52 -11.54
C PRO A 657 10.20 -7.09 -12.00
N GLN A 658 10.96 -6.62 -12.99
CA GLN A 658 10.68 -5.35 -13.64
C GLN A 658 9.33 -5.43 -14.38
N ASP A 659 8.48 -4.42 -14.18
CA ASP A 659 7.21 -4.26 -14.88
C ASP A 659 7.38 -4.32 -16.41
N ASN A 660 6.35 -4.86 -17.06
CA ASN A 660 6.13 -4.75 -18.49
C ASN A 660 4.68 -4.27 -18.69
N PRO A 661 4.47 -3.04 -19.21
CA PRO A 661 3.13 -2.46 -19.28
C PRO A 661 2.10 -3.32 -20.03
N PHE A 662 2.52 -4.01 -21.10
CA PHE A 662 1.65 -4.90 -21.87
C PHE A 662 1.26 -6.14 -21.07
N ARG A 663 2.23 -6.77 -20.39
CA ARG A 663 1.95 -7.93 -19.53
C ARG A 663 1.05 -7.55 -18.36
N SER A 664 1.25 -6.37 -17.79
CA SER A 664 0.43 -5.84 -16.70
C SER A 664 -1.01 -5.60 -17.14
N MET A 665 -1.23 -5.02 -18.32
CA MET A 665 -2.57 -4.88 -18.90
C MET A 665 -3.26 -6.24 -19.13
N LEU A 666 -2.54 -7.21 -19.72
CA LEU A 666 -3.08 -8.57 -19.94
C LEU A 666 -3.46 -9.26 -18.62
N THR A 667 -2.69 -9.01 -17.56
CA THR A 667 -2.95 -9.56 -16.23
C THR A 667 -4.24 -8.98 -15.62
N ILE A 668 -4.55 -7.71 -15.91
CA ILE A 668 -5.80 -7.06 -15.49
C ILE A 668 -7.00 -7.61 -16.27
N VAL A 669 -6.87 -7.76 -17.59
CA VAL A 669 -7.91 -8.39 -18.42
C VAL A 669 -8.20 -9.82 -17.95
N ARG A 670 -7.17 -10.56 -17.53
CA ARG A 670 -7.34 -11.89 -16.92
C ARG A 670 -8.15 -11.84 -15.63
N CYS A 671 -7.96 -10.85 -14.76
CA CYS A 671 -8.79 -10.67 -13.56
C CYS A 671 -10.28 -10.51 -13.92
N VAL A 672 -10.57 -9.73 -14.96
CA VAL A 672 -11.94 -9.53 -15.45
C VAL A 672 -12.53 -10.83 -15.98
N PHE A 673 -11.77 -11.60 -16.76
CA PHE A 673 -12.22 -12.90 -17.25
C PHE A 673 -12.50 -13.87 -16.09
N ASP A 674 -11.59 -13.95 -15.12
CA ASP A 674 -11.70 -14.83 -13.96
C ASP A 674 -12.92 -14.48 -13.08
N LEU A 675 -13.29 -13.20 -12.99
CA LEU A 675 -14.53 -12.77 -12.31
C LEU A 675 -15.76 -13.48 -12.90
N PHE A 676 -15.92 -13.49 -14.23
CA PHE A 676 -17.07 -14.13 -14.88
C PHE A 676 -16.95 -15.66 -14.91
N TRP A 677 -15.76 -16.19 -15.23
CA TRP A 677 -15.52 -17.63 -15.34
C TRP A 677 -15.75 -18.35 -14.01
N LEU A 678 -15.15 -17.85 -12.92
CA LEU A 678 -15.29 -18.48 -11.61
C LEU A 678 -16.70 -18.31 -11.04
N THR A 679 -17.41 -17.24 -11.39
CA THR A 679 -18.83 -17.09 -11.07
C THR A 679 -19.67 -18.14 -11.80
N TRP A 680 -19.33 -18.46 -13.04
CA TRP A 680 -20.01 -19.49 -13.82
C TRP A 680 -19.73 -20.91 -13.29
N THR A 681 -18.47 -21.24 -12.97
CA THR A 681 -18.11 -22.55 -12.40
C THR A 681 -18.74 -22.76 -11.01
N SER A 682 -18.68 -21.76 -10.13
CA SER A 682 -19.32 -21.82 -8.81
C SER A 682 -20.85 -21.97 -8.91
N ARG A 683 -21.51 -21.31 -9.89
CA ARG A 683 -22.94 -21.52 -10.15
C ARG A 683 -23.23 -22.94 -10.64
N ARG A 684 -22.36 -23.52 -11.47
CA ARG A 684 -22.50 -24.90 -11.96
C ARG A 684 -22.30 -25.92 -10.85
N GLU A 685 -21.31 -25.71 -9.99
CA GLU A 685 -21.01 -26.55 -8.83
C GLU A 685 -22.13 -26.47 -7.78
N ASN A 686 -22.62 -25.26 -7.46
CA ASN A 686 -23.78 -25.09 -6.57
C ASN A 686 -25.08 -25.69 -7.15
N ARG A 687 -25.30 -25.61 -8.47
CA ARG A 687 -26.43 -26.31 -9.13
C ARG A 687 -26.28 -27.82 -9.03
N ARG A 688 -25.06 -28.34 -9.19
CA ARG A 688 -24.75 -29.77 -9.03
C ARG A 688 -24.98 -30.23 -7.59
N LEU A 689 -24.45 -29.51 -6.60
CA LEU A 689 -24.67 -29.78 -5.18
C LEU A 689 -26.14 -29.73 -4.80
N ARG A 690 -26.91 -28.74 -5.30
CA ARG A 690 -28.36 -28.68 -5.11
C ARG A 690 -29.09 -29.84 -5.78
N ALA A 691 -28.65 -30.27 -6.96
CA ALA A 691 -29.22 -31.44 -7.64
C ALA A 691 -28.88 -32.75 -6.90
N GLU A 692 -27.66 -32.89 -6.36
CA GLU A 692 -27.24 -34.04 -5.54
C GLU A 692 -27.99 -34.08 -4.20
N LEU A 693 -28.21 -32.93 -3.56
CA LEU A 693 -29.03 -32.82 -2.34
C LEU A 693 -30.52 -33.09 -2.61
N ALA A 694 -31.07 -32.58 -3.71
CA ALA A 694 -32.44 -32.88 -4.12
C ALA A 694 -32.63 -34.36 -4.48
N ALA A 695 -31.67 -34.97 -5.18
CA ALA A 695 -31.69 -36.39 -5.50
C ALA A 695 -31.64 -37.27 -4.25
N LYS A 696 -30.82 -36.89 -3.25
CA LYS A 696 -30.80 -37.55 -1.93
C LYS A 696 -32.14 -37.43 -1.20
N ALA A 697 -32.75 -36.25 -1.19
CA ALA A 697 -34.07 -36.05 -0.58
C ALA A 697 -35.16 -36.92 -1.24
N THR A 698 -35.16 -37.02 -2.58
CA THR A 698 -36.10 -37.91 -3.30
C THR A 698 -35.82 -39.41 -3.12
N SER A 699 -34.58 -39.81 -2.83
CA SER A 699 -34.25 -41.21 -2.53
C SER A 699 -34.63 -41.64 -1.11
N GLU A 700 -34.77 -40.69 -0.19
CA GLU A 700 -35.25 -40.93 1.19
C GLU A 700 -36.79 -40.95 1.28
N GLU A 701 -37.51 -40.27 0.38
CA GLU A 701 -38.98 -40.34 0.29
C GLU A 701 -39.50 -41.58 -0.45
N GLY A 702 -38.66 -42.26 -1.25
CA GLY A 702 -39.02 -43.48 -2.00
C GLY A 702 -38.78 -44.79 -1.24
N SER A 703 -38.35 -44.73 0.02
CA SER A 703 -38.01 -45.89 0.86
C SER A 703 -38.87 -46.01 2.13
N VAL A 704 -40.05 -45.37 2.14
CA VAL A 704 -41.09 -45.52 3.18
C VAL A 704 -42.23 -46.40 2.69
#